data_AF-A0A7H0H8U6-F1
#
_entry.id   AF-A0A7H0H8U6-F1
#
_cell.length_a   1.000
_cell.length_b   1.000
_cell.length_c   1.000
_cell.angle_alpha   90.00
_cell.angle_beta   90.00
_cell.angle_gamma   90.00
#
_symmetry.space_group_name_H-M   'P 1'
#
loop_
_entity.id
_entity.type
_entity.pdbx_description
1 polymer ?
#
loop_
_entity_poly.entity_id
_entity_poly.type
_entity_poly.pdbx_seq_one_letter_code
_entity_poly.pdbx_strand_id
1 'polypeptide(L)'
;MTRSAAPQRPPAARRTDPAARSRVRAWDTLRRESVFTAFNLNIIGLSAIQLLLRDWWGAFMTILMLGVSTGIRVTQELLAARRIHTYLADAEPRYTVQRDGQSMAVARDEVVRGDVLIVGPGDHLLADGMWLGPRPVTVDESPVTGAAPMRQVAPGERLLGGSYCVAGRGAYVAEAVGDDRQLARQHAGLLRRPPVATPLERVVARTLQVLLAIVAVYAAVLLADWARLDMGATGDLLVDAAPVIFSIAPTGLYLMIIVTYITGTADLANRGALVRNARSVESLAETSVVCFTDLGILAGTSLELTPVPPPAHLAPLPESTVRQMLGDAARSLSAGGHRLERVASAFEGERRGLRVEEPHLTSLGWSAVVFDDPDLAGIYVLGEGDVLSPHLVNPLPATFEADADTIVLAYRPDEVALRDSAGRPLLPSGLIAVATVHQARRLRPEAMQVVRGLIAAGIRIKAFSPGSPTETLEMLHSAGLSDDDVAFVVSRGAVSRATLEARPREEWAGLALDNALFGGLSPEQVGEVVHLLRASGETVAVIGDGVRDLPALKAASLPIAQPSSTQAALDVSSIVLLSSAPDALLQVLARGQSIIRSLVDVLRLNLTMVTASAFLIVAVRYLSQGFPYVSSHGSVINIATVTIPSLALSLVPPPHSRQVSSASYSRMLARFVLPAGLLLGLTALAVYVIVLDGAGRSSAQQAVAYTLVYAGLLVGVLTRRTRTQAGVAVAIAAAVTLLPLLPWTSGRFRITWLPEWWHYPLVVGAVVVWLIVLQGVWWLLRRLARRPAASVPSGRATSPPRHEVESDV
;
A
#
# COMPACT_ATOMS: atom_id res chain seq x y z
N MET A 1 1.07 -29.45 -27.72
CA MET A 1 0.56 -29.14 -29.09
C MET A 1 1.70 -28.74 -29.99
N THR A 2 1.64 -28.98 -31.31
CA THR A 2 2.60 -28.42 -32.26
C THR A 2 2.38 -26.92 -32.47
N ARG A 3 3.41 -26.10 -32.70
CA ARG A 3 3.34 -24.63 -32.92
C ARG A 3 2.37 -24.24 -34.04
N SER A 4 2.12 -25.15 -34.98
CA SER A 4 1.18 -24.97 -36.10
C SER A 4 -0.26 -25.43 -35.81
N ALA A 5 -0.50 -26.16 -34.73
CA ALA A 5 -1.81 -26.69 -34.33
C ALA A 5 -2.48 -25.91 -33.17
N ALA A 6 -1.80 -24.92 -32.59
CA ALA A 6 -2.47 -23.92 -31.76
C ALA A 6 -3.55 -23.23 -32.61
N PRO A 7 -4.81 -23.10 -32.14
CA PRO A 7 -5.85 -22.41 -32.90
C PRO A 7 -5.30 -21.05 -33.32
N GLN A 8 -5.45 -20.73 -34.60
CA GLN A 8 -4.92 -19.51 -35.22
C GLN A 8 -5.08 -18.34 -34.25
N ARG A 9 -3.95 -17.66 -33.98
CA ARG A 9 -3.90 -16.37 -33.29
C ARG A 9 -5.16 -15.58 -33.66
N PRO A 10 -5.88 -14.97 -32.69
CA PRO A 10 -6.98 -14.08 -33.03
C PRO A 10 -6.48 -13.08 -34.10
N PRO A 11 -7.29 -12.79 -35.12
CA PRO A 11 -6.85 -12.11 -36.33
C PRO A 11 -6.05 -10.85 -35.99
N ALA A 12 -5.03 -10.57 -36.80
CA ALA A 12 -4.01 -9.53 -36.65
C ALA A 12 -4.53 -8.07 -36.45
N ALA A 13 -5.83 -7.86 -36.31
CA ALA A 13 -6.45 -6.60 -35.94
C ALA A 13 -6.41 -6.36 -34.42
N ARG A 14 -5.21 -6.39 -33.82
CA ARG A 14 -4.89 -5.78 -32.51
C ARG A 14 -3.40 -5.98 -32.13
N ARG A 15 -2.48 -5.81 -33.10
CA ARG A 15 -1.10 -5.38 -32.78
C ARG A 15 -1.14 -3.90 -32.39
N THR A 16 -1.67 -3.63 -31.21
CA THR A 16 -1.40 -2.39 -30.51
C THR A 16 -0.72 -2.83 -29.24
N ASP A 17 0.57 -2.53 -29.15
CA ASP A 17 1.41 -2.57 -27.96
C ASP A 17 0.59 -2.61 -26.65
N PRO A 18 0.75 -3.64 -25.79
CA PRO A 18 0.09 -3.71 -24.49
C PRO A 18 0.24 -2.41 -23.68
N ALA A 19 1.40 -1.74 -23.82
CA ALA A 19 1.66 -0.43 -23.22
C ALA A 19 0.80 0.69 -23.83
N ALA A 20 0.39 0.59 -25.10
CA ALA A 20 -0.49 1.56 -25.75
C ALA A 20 -1.96 1.39 -25.32
N ARG A 21 -2.45 0.16 -25.09
CA ARG A 21 -3.83 -0.05 -24.57
C ARG A 21 -3.97 0.34 -23.11
N SER A 22 -2.99 0.03 -22.28
CA SER A 22 -2.97 0.47 -20.89
C SER A 22 -2.84 1.99 -20.81
N ARG A 23 -1.99 2.62 -21.65
CA ARG A 23 -1.92 4.08 -21.76
C ARG A 23 -3.23 4.69 -22.22
N VAL A 24 -3.86 4.25 -23.32
CA VAL A 24 -5.08 4.89 -23.84
C VAL A 24 -6.27 4.71 -22.88
N ARG A 25 -6.45 3.54 -22.26
CA ARG A 25 -7.50 3.37 -21.24
C ARG A 25 -7.20 4.17 -19.98
N ALA A 26 -5.95 4.17 -19.49
CA ALA A 26 -5.57 4.98 -18.34
C ALA A 26 -5.81 6.46 -18.65
N TRP A 27 -5.40 6.96 -19.81
CA TRP A 27 -5.63 8.34 -20.23
C TRP A 27 -7.11 8.72 -20.35
N ASP A 28 -7.97 7.88 -20.93
CA ASP A 28 -9.40 8.18 -21.04
C ASP A 28 -10.14 8.07 -19.70
N THR A 29 -9.76 7.11 -18.85
CA THR A 29 -10.35 6.94 -17.52
C THR A 29 -9.88 8.05 -16.58
N LEU A 30 -8.57 8.36 -16.58
CA LEU A 30 -7.97 9.49 -15.88
C LEU A 30 -8.57 10.81 -16.35
N ARG A 31 -8.79 11.03 -17.66
CA ARG A 31 -9.40 12.28 -18.15
C ARG A 31 -10.84 12.45 -17.66
N ARG A 32 -11.66 11.40 -17.69
CA ARG A 32 -13.06 11.49 -17.24
C ARG A 32 -13.17 11.59 -15.72
N GLU A 33 -12.47 10.75 -14.98
CA GLU A 33 -12.48 10.77 -13.51
C GLU A 33 -11.76 12.01 -12.95
N SER A 34 -10.79 12.57 -13.70
CA SER A 34 -10.10 13.78 -13.28
C SER A 34 -10.81 15.10 -13.59
N VAL A 35 -11.68 15.09 -14.60
CA VAL A 35 -12.48 16.27 -14.98
C VAL A 35 -13.87 16.25 -14.35
N PHE A 36 -14.48 15.09 -14.11
CA PHE A 36 -15.84 14.98 -13.55
C PHE A 36 -15.84 14.56 -12.09
N THR A 37 -15.24 15.38 -11.24
CA THR A 37 -15.37 15.24 -9.78
C THR A 37 -16.55 16.02 -9.25
N ALA A 38 -17.03 15.68 -8.04
CA ALA A 38 -18.05 16.47 -7.34
C ALA A 38 -17.62 17.95 -7.16
N PHE A 39 -16.31 18.22 -7.07
CA PHE A 39 -15.74 19.56 -7.07
C PHE A 39 -15.94 20.29 -8.41
N ASN A 40 -15.47 19.67 -9.50
CA ASN A 40 -15.62 20.26 -10.84
C ASN A 40 -17.09 20.42 -11.21
N LEU A 41 -17.96 19.50 -10.77
CA LEU A 41 -19.40 19.59 -10.97
C LEU A 41 -20.03 20.75 -10.17
N ASN A 42 -19.59 21.01 -8.95
CA ASN A 42 -20.03 22.17 -8.16
C ASN A 42 -19.56 23.49 -8.79
N ILE A 43 -18.32 23.57 -9.25
CA ILE A 43 -17.79 24.77 -9.94
C ILE A 43 -18.51 24.99 -11.28
N ILE A 44 -18.75 23.92 -12.04
CA ILE A 44 -19.53 23.98 -13.28
C ILE A 44 -20.95 24.46 -12.96
N GLY A 45 -21.59 23.92 -11.92
CA GLY A 45 -22.90 24.35 -11.45
C GLY A 45 -22.94 25.83 -11.04
N LEU A 46 -21.96 26.27 -10.23
CA LEU A 46 -21.82 27.69 -9.84
C LEU A 46 -21.62 28.58 -11.06
N SER A 47 -20.74 28.19 -11.98
CA SER A 47 -20.50 28.96 -13.20
C SER A 47 -21.75 29.03 -14.08
N ALA A 48 -22.54 27.97 -14.17
CA ALA A 48 -23.80 27.96 -14.90
C ALA A 48 -24.84 28.91 -14.26
N ILE A 49 -24.94 28.92 -12.93
CA ILE A 49 -25.81 29.84 -12.20
C ILE A 49 -25.33 31.29 -12.39
N GLN A 50 -24.03 31.57 -12.29
CA GLN A 50 -23.46 32.89 -12.52
C GLN A 50 -23.73 33.39 -13.95
N LEU A 51 -23.61 32.52 -14.95
CA LEU A 51 -23.97 32.84 -16.34
C LEU A 51 -25.47 33.15 -16.47
N LEU A 52 -26.33 32.36 -15.82
CA LEU A 52 -27.79 32.57 -15.80
C LEU A 52 -28.16 33.91 -15.16
N LEU A 53 -27.44 34.29 -14.10
CA LEU A 53 -27.59 35.56 -13.38
C LEU A 53 -26.88 36.73 -14.09
N ARG A 54 -26.31 36.52 -15.28
CA ARG A 54 -25.56 37.51 -16.08
C ARG A 54 -24.31 38.07 -15.38
N ASP A 55 -23.79 37.38 -14.37
CA ASP A 55 -22.47 37.63 -13.77
C ASP A 55 -21.38 36.97 -14.61
N TRP A 56 -21.14 37.53 -15.81
CA TRP A 56 -20.17 37.01 -16.77
C TRP A 56 -18.75 36.95 -16.19
N TRP A 57 -18.41 37.90 -15.32
CA TRP A 57 -17.08 38.00 -14.74
C TRP A 57 -16.86 36.97 -13.63
N GLY A 58 -17.83 36.82 -12.73
CA GLY A 58 -17.80 35.75 -11.73
C GLY A 58 -17.74 34.38 -12.38
N ALA A 59 -18.55 34.13 -13.41
CA ALA A 59 -18.53 32.89 -14.19
C ALA A 59 -17.16 32.62 -14.84
N PHE A 60 -16.57 33.63 -15.50
CA PHE A 60 -15.25 33.50 -16.11
C PHE A 60 -14.17 33.12 -15.08
N MET A 61 -14.18 33.75 -13.90
CA MET A 61 -13.22 33.44 -12.84
C MET A 61 -13.41 32.04 -12.27
N THR A 62 -14.66 31.62 -12.06
CA THR A 62 -15.02 30.27 -11.62
C THR A 62 -14.52 29.22 -12.61
N ILE A 63 -14.68 29.46 -13.92
CA ILE A 63 -14.19 28.58 -15.00
C ILE A 63 -12.66 28.61 -15.13
N LEU A 64 -12.02 29.77 -14.99
CA LEU A 64 -10.56 29.88 -15.00
C LEU A 64 -9.95 29.11 -13.83
N MET A 65 -10.54 29.23 -12.64
CA MET A 65 -10.14 28.49 -11.46
C MET A 65 -10.33 26.97 -11.65
N LEU A 66 -11.42 26.55 -12.32
CA LEU A 66 -11.61 25.16 -12.75
C LEU A 66 -10.45 24.69 -13.64
N GLY A 67 -10.10 25.49 -14.64
CA GLY A 67 -9.05 25.18 -15.61
C GLY A 67 -7.68 25.07 -14.96
N VAL A 68 -7.30 26.04 -14.13
CA VAL A 68 -6.00 26.04 -13.42
C VAL A 68 -5.92 24.87 -12.45
N SER A 69 -6.96 24.63 -11.64
CA SER A 69 -6.97 23.53 -10.68
C SER A 69 -6.95 22.16 -11.36
N THR A 70 -7.71 21.98 -12.44
CA THR A 70 -7.72 20.75 -13.24
C THR A 70 -6.39 20.56 -13.97
N GLY A 71 -5.78 21.63 -14.49
CA GLY A 71 -4.49 21.59 -15.16
C GLY A 71 -3.36 21.17 -14.22
N ILE A 72 -3.30 21.77 -13.02
CA ILE A 72 -2.35 21.36 -11.97
C ILE A 72 -2.56 19.87 -11.64
N ARG A 73 -3.82 19.44 -11.46
CA ARG A 73 -4.16 18.04 -11.16
C ARG A 73 -3.65 17.07 -12.23
N VAL A 74 -4.03 17.29 -13.48
CA VAL A 74 -3.68 16.39 -14.60
C VAL A 74 -2.17 16.32 -14.74
N THR A 75 -1.47 17.45 -14.61
CA THR A 75 0.00 17.48 -14.72
C THR A 75 0.65 16.65 -13.61
N GLN A 76 0.17 16.76 -12.37
CA GLN A 76 0.69 15.98 -11.23
C GLN A 76 0.43 14.48 -11.38
N GLU A 77 -0.78 14.13 -11.80
CA GLU A 77 -1.19 12.74 -12.00
C GLU A 77 -0.36 12.07 -13.10
N LEU A 78 -0.11 12.79 -14.20
CA LEU A 78 0.76 12.32 -15.28
C LEU A 78 2.22 12.18 -14.85
N LEU A 79 2.75 13.14 -14.08
CA LEU A 79 4.11 13.07 -13.55
C LEU A 79 4.30 11.88 -12.61
N ALA A 80 3.29 11.55 -11.80
CA ALA A 80 3.34 10.42 -10.89
C ALA A 80 3.14 9.07 -11.60
N ALA A 81 2.19 8.98 -12.53
CA ALA A 81 1.94 7.76 -13.30
C ALA A 81 3.16 7.31 -14.11
N ARG A 82 3.92 8.27 -14.67
CA ARG A 82 5.18 7.98 -15.38
C ARG A 82 6.24 7.32 -14.48
N ARG A 83 6.28 7.65 -13.19
CA ARG A 83 7.26 7.07 -12.24
C ARG A 83 6.90 5.64 -11.85
N ILE A 84 5.62 5.30 -11.81
CA ILE A 84 5.14 3.97 -11.40
C ILE A 84 5.36 2.93 -12.51
N HIS A 85 5.15 3.30 -13.78
CA HIS A 85 5.25 2.36 -14.90
C HIS A 85 6.65 1.77 -15.13
N THR A 86 7.71 2.50 -14.78
CA THR A 86 9.08 2.01 -14.93
C THR A 86 9.41 0.85 -13.99
N TYR A 87 8.70 0.73 -12.86
CA TYR A 87 8.92 -0.34 -11.88
C TYR A 87 8.01 -1.55 -12.06
N LEU A 88 6.90 -1.41 -12.80
CA LEU A 88 5.93 -2.49 -13.01
C LEU A 88 6.30 -3.42 -14.17
N ALA A 89 7.10 -2.95 -15.14
CA ALA A 89 7.43 -3.72 -16.34
C ALA A 89 8.33 -4.95 -16.06
N ASP A 90 9.19 -4.88 -15.04
CA ASP A 90 10.13 -5.95 -14.70
C ASP A 90 9.54 -6.99 -13.72
N ALA A 91 8.33 -6.73 -13.17
CA ALA A 91 7.70 -7.56 -12.15
C ALA A 91 6.54 -8.43 -12.66
N GLU A 92 6.31 -8.50 -13.97
CA GLU A 92 5.23 -9.34 -14.52
C GLU A 92 5.57 -10.84 -14.43
N PRO A 93 4.73 -11.67 -13.78
CA PRO A 93 5.00 -13.10 -13.63
C PRO A 93 4.97 -13.82 -14.97
N ARG A 94 5.95 -14.71 -15.19
CA ARG A 94 6.05 -15.60 -16.35
C ARG A 94 5.52 -16.99 -16.04
N TYR A 95 4.91 -17.63 -17.03
CA TYR A 95 4.28 -18.94 -16.89
C TYR A 95 4.95 -19.96 -17.79
N THR A 96 5.13 -21.18 -17.30
CA THR A 96 5.73 -22.26 -18.07
C THR A 96 4.66 -23.02 -18.85
N VAL A 97 4.72 -22.90 -20.19
CA VAL A 97 3.88 -23.67 -21.11
C VAL A 97 4.72 -24.67 -21.89
N GLN A 98 4.13 -25.82 -22.21
CA GLN A 98 4.74 -26.82 -23.08
C GLN A 98 4.12 -26.76 -24.47
N ARG A 99 4.92 -26.34 -25.46
CA ARG A 99 4.58 -26.30 -26.89
C ARG A 99 5.64 -27.07 -27.68
N ASP A 100 5.23 -27.88 -28.64
CA ASP A 100 6.10 -28.80 -29.41
C ASP A 100 6.95 -29.75 -28.55
N GLY A 101 6.48 -30.10 -27.34
CA GLY A 101 7.24 -30.91 -26.39
C GLY A 101 8.32 -30.14 -25.64
N GLN A 102 8.58 -28.88 -25.97
CA GLN A 102 9.53 -28.00 -25.29
C GLN A 102 8.82 -27.08 -24.29
N SER A 103 9.41 -26.91 -23.11
CA SER A 103 8.96 -25.97 -22.09
C SER A 103 9.45 -24.57 -22.42
N MET A 104 8.57 -23.57 -22.36
CA MET A 104 8.92 -22.17 -22.57
C MET A 104 8.18 -21.27 -21.59
N ALA A 105 8.87 -20.23 -21.11
CA ALA A 105 8.29 -19.20 -20.27
C ALA A 105 7.59 -18.14 -21.14
N VAL A 106 6.30 -17.90 -20.90
CA VAL A 106 5.45 -16.95 -21.64
C VAL A 106 4.78 -15.95 -20.69
N ALA A 107 4.42 -14.77 -21.19
CA ALA A 107 3.66 -13.80 -20.42
C ALA A 107 2.18 -14.23 -20.30
N ARG A 108 1.44 -13.67 -19.32
CA ARG A 108 0.01 -13.97 -19.09
C ARG A 108 -0.83 -13.87 -20.36
N ASP A 109 -0.63 -12.79 -21.12
CA ASP A 109 -1.43 -12.47 -22.31
C ASP A 109 -1.05 -13.34 -23.54
N GLU A 110 0.01 -14.13 -23.42
CA GLU A 110 0.51 -15.02 -24.49
C GLU A 110 0.02 -16.47 -24.34
N VAL A 111 -0.65 -16.78 -23.23
CA VAL A 111 -1.27 -18.10 -23.00
C VAL A 111 -2.54 -18.23 -23.83
N VAL A 112 -2.63 -19.31 -24.60
CA VAL A 112 -3.75 -19.57 -25.51
C VAL A 112 -4.43 -20.90 -25.19
N ARG A 113 -5.67 -21.04 -25.66
CA ARG A 113 -6.41 -22.29 -25.58
C ARG A 113 -5.62 -23.43 -26.24
N GLY A 114 -5.48 -24.55 -25.55
CA GLY A 114 -4.75 -25.73 -25.99
C GLY A 114 -3.31 -25.81 -25.46
N ASP A 115 -2.80 -24.77 -24.80
CA ASP A 115 -1.50 -24.83 -24.12
C ASP A 115 -1.54 -25.83 -22.97
N VAL A 116 -0.45 -26.57 -22.79
CA VAL A 116 -0.23 -27.39 -21.59
C VAL A 116 0.57 -26.56 -20.60
N LEU A 117 -0.06 -26.18 -19.49
CA LEU A 117 0.53 -25.36 -18.45
C LEU A 117 1.12 -26.26 -17.37
N ILE A 118 2.38 -26.03 -17.03
CA ILE A 118 3.05 -26.70 -15.91
C ILE A 118 2.77 -25.89 -14.65
N VAL A 119 2.34 -26.56 -13.59
CA VAL A 119 1.90 -25.94 -12.34
C VAL A 119 2.51 -26.67 -11.16
N GLY A 120 3.08 -25.90 -10.24
CA GLY A 120 3.52 -26.34 -8.93
C GLY A 120 2.97 -25.47 -7.80
N PRO A 121 3.30 -25.80 -6.54
CA PRO A 121 2.85 -25.02 -5.38
C PRO A 121 3.24 -23.55 -5.51
N GLY A 122 2.27 -22.65 -5.39
CA GLY A 122 2.46 -21.20 -5.50
C GLY A 122 2.00 -20.59 -6.82
N ASP A 123 1.82 -21.41 -7.84
CA ASP A 123 1.48 -20.94 -9.19
C ASP A 123 -0.01 -20.61 -9.32
N HIS A 124 -0.29 -19.59 -10.12
CA HIS A 124 -1.66 -19.18 -10.46
C HIS A 124 -2.13 -19.95 -11.70
N LEU A 125 -3.28 -20.60 -11.59
CA LEU A 125 -3.94 -21.24 -12.71
C LEU A 125 -4.60 -20.20 -13.61
N LEU A 126 -4.05 -19.98 -14.81
CA LEU A 126 -4.55 -18.97 -15.76
C LEU A 126 -5.83 -19.32 -16.50
N ALA A 127 -6.12 -20.60 -16.64
CA ALA A 127 -7.15 -21.11 -17.53
C ALA A 127 -8.01 -22.16 -16.81
N ASP A 128 -9.26 -22.31 -17.24
CA ASP A 128 -10.04 -23.50 -16.90
C ASP A 128 -9.49 -24.66 -17.73
N GLY A 129 -9.35 -25.85 -17.15
CA GLY A 129 -8.71 -26.94 -17.85
C GLY A 129 -8.64 -28.26 -17.11
N MET A 130 -8.30 -29.34 -17.81
CA MET A 130 -8.26 -30.68 -17.22
C MET A 130 -6.88 -31.02 -16.66
N TRP A 131 -6.83 -31.53 -15.43
CA TRP A 131 -5.60 -31.98 -14.76
C TRP A 131 -5.05 -33.26 -15.40
N LEU A 132 -3.80 -33.21 -15.84
CA LEU A 132 -3.07 -34.31 -16.48
C LEU A 132 -2.03 -34.97 -15.56
N GLY A 133 -1.85 -34.46 -14.33
CA GLY A 133 -0.86 -35.01 -13.41
C GLY A 133 -1.22 -36.44 -12.95
N PRO A 134 -0.24 -37.31 -12.69
CA PRO A 134 -0.47 -38.69 -12.26
C PRO A 134 -0.96 -38.82 -10.81
N ARG A 135 -0.83 -37.75 -10.01
CA ARG A 135 -1.26 -37.66 -8.61
C ARG A 135 -2.28 -36.53 -8.44
N PRO A 136 -3.16 -36.61 -7.43
CA PRO A 136 -4.06 -35.51 -7.13
C PRO A 136 -3.28 -34.24 -6.75
N VAL A 137 -3.83 -33.09 -7.11
CA VAL A 137 -3.29 -31.75 -6.78
C VAL A 137 -4.25 -31.03 -5.83
N THR A 138 -3.72 -30.35 -4.83
CA THR A 138 -4.49 -29.50 -3.93
C THR A 138 -4.46 -28.07 -4.45
N VAL A 139 -5.62 -27.45 -4.64
CA VAL A 139 -5.75 -26.07 -5.12
C VAL A 139 -6.63 -25.23 -4.20
N ASP A 140 -6.32 -23.93 -4.11
CA ASP A 140 -7.14 -22.94 -3.44
C ASP A 140 -8.05 -22.25 -4.46
N GLU A 141 -9.33 -22.63 -4.44
CA GLU A 141 -10.37 -22.08 -5.31
C GLU A 141 -11.11 -20.89 -4.69
N SER A 142 -10.79 -20.50 -3.44
CA SER A 142 -11.47 -19.39 -2.76
C SER A 142 -11.41 -18.03 -3.48
N PRO A 143 -10.37 -17.67 -4.27
CA PRO A 143 -10.39 -16.44 -5.06
C PRO A 143 -11.50 -16.42 -6.11
N VAL A 144 -11.92 -17.61 -6.55
CA VAL A 144 -12.82 -17.83 -7.67
C VAL A 144 -14.22 -18.16 -7.17
N THR A 145 -14.35 -19.05 -6.19
CA THR A 145 -15.63 -19.54 -5.66
C THR A 145 -16.11 -18.77 -4.43
N GLY A 146 -15.21 -18.08 -3.72
CA GLY A 146 -15.51 -17.46 -2.42
C GLY A 146 -15.83 -18.46 -1.30
N ALA A 147 -15.71 -19.77 -1.56
CA ALA A 147 -16.00 -20.87 -0.65
C ALA A 147 -14.71 -21.66 -0.31
N ALA A 148 -14.86 -22.86 0.28
CA ALA A 148 -13.81 -23.64 0.96
C ALA A 148 -12.38 -23.48 0.39
N PRO A 149 -11.38 -23.23 1.27
CA PRO A 149 -10.08 -22.73 0.85
C PRO A 149 -9.20 -23.74 0.11
N MET A 150 -9.52 -25.03 0.16
CA MET A 150 -8.68 -26.07 -0.44
C MET A 150 -9.54 -27.21 -0.99
N ARG A 151 -9.30 -27.57 -2.27
CA ARG A 151 -9.88 -28.74 -2.93
C ARG A 151 -8.78 -29.63 -3.48
N GLN A 152 -8.87 -30.93 -3.21
CA GLN A 152 -8.07 -31.92 -3.93
C GLN A 152 -8.73 -32.26 -5.27
N VAL A 153 -7.93 -32.30 -6.32
CA VAL A 153 -8.36 -32.50 -7.71
C VAL A 153 -7.65 -33.72 -8.24
N ALA A 154 -8.43 -34.75 -8.60
CA ALA A 154 -7.91 -36.02 -9.09
C ALA A 154 -7.47 -35.93 -10.58
N PRO A 155 -6.63 -36.86 -11.07
CA PRO A 155 -6.31 -36.98 -12.49
C PRO A 155 -7.59 -37.03 -13.35
N GLY A 156 -7.66 -36.22 -14.40
CA GLY A 156 -8.84 -36.12 -15.27
C GLY A 156 -9.95 -35.20 -14.78
N GLU A 157 -9.85 -34.65 -13.56
CA GLU A 157 -10.79 -33.62 -13.10
C GLU A 157 -10.42 -32.23 -13.60
N ARG A 158 -11.42 -31.34 -13.65
CA ARG A 158 -11.25 -29.96 -14.10
C ARG A 158 -10.75 -29.05 -12.98
N LEU A 159 -9.88 -28.14 -13.38
CA LEU A 159 -9.34 -27.02 -12.64
C LEU A 159 -9.99 -25.73 -13.11
N LEU A 160 -10.17 -24.81 -12.16
CA LEU A 160 -10.72 -23.48 -12.40
C LEU A 160 -9.58 -22.47 -12.54
N GLY A 161 -9.64 -21.68 -13.62
CA GLY A 161 -8.73 -20.57 -13.87
C GLY A 161 -9.03 -19.42 -12.93
N GLY A 162 -8.02 -18.97 -12.18
CA GLY A 162 -8.10 -18.02 -11.08
C GLY A 162 -7.75 -18.63 -9.73
N SER A 163 -7.63 -19.95 -9.65
CA SER A 163 -7.21 -20.69 -8.45
C SER A 163 -5.69 -20.69 -8.30
N TYR A 164 -5.19 -21.04 -7.11
CA TYR A 164 -3.76 -21.22 -6.85
C TYR A 164 -3.44 -22.67 -6.52
N CYS A 165 -2.32 -23.19 -6.99
CA CYS A 165 -1.86 -24.50 -6.60
C CYS A 165 -1.24 -24.45 -5.20
N VAL A 166 -1.75 -25.28 -4.29
CA VAL A 166 -1.33 -25.32 -2.88
C VAL A 166 -0.31 -26.41 -2.64
N ALA A 167 -0.58 -27.61 -3.15
CA ALA A 167 0.28 -28.77 -3.00
C ALA A 167 0.10 -29.73 -4.17
N GLY A 168 1.16 -30.47 -4.52
CA GLY A 168 1.18 -31.28 -5.74
C GLY A 168 1.74 -30.51 -6.93
N ARG A 169 2.20 -31.26 -7.94
CA ARG A 169 2.94 -30.77 -9.10
C ARG A 169 2.49 -31.55 -10.33
N GLY A 170 2.38 -30.89 -11.48
CA GLY A 170 1.93 -31.54 -12.69
C GLY A 170 1.57 -30.55 -13.79
N ALA A 171 0.69 -30.95 -14.68
CA ALA A 171 0.31 -30.15 -15.83
C ALA A 171 -1.20 -30.20 -16.07
N TYR A 172 -1.73 -29.18 -16.74
CA TYR A 172 -3.13 -29.15 -17.18
C TYR A 172 -3.27 -28.49 -18.55
N VAL A 173 -4.31 -28.85 -19.29
CA VAL A 173 -4.57 -28.26 -20.62
C VAL A 173 -5.47 -27.03 -20.48
N ALA A 174 -5.07 -25.89 -21.02
CA ALA A 174 -5.88 -24.68 -21.09
C ALA A 174 -7.10 -24.87 -22.02
N GLU A 175 -8.27 -25.16 -21.48
CA GLU A 175 -9.50 -25.32 -22.25
C GLU A 175 -10.23 -24.00 -22.47
N ALA A 176 -10.16 -23.07 -21.52
CA ALA A 176 -10.72 -21.72 -21.62
C ALA A 176 -9.82 -20.67 -20.96
N VAL A 177 -9.52 -19.57 -21.66
CA VAL A 177 -8.60 -18.52 -21.22
C VAL A 177 -9.31 -17.16 -21.24
N GLY A 178 -8.93 -16.24 -20.35
CA GLY A 178 -9.45 -14.87 -20.36
C GLY A 178 -10.93 -14.80 -20.01
N ASP A 179 -11.70 -14.05 -20.83
CA ASP A 179 -13.14 -13.83 -20.65
C ASP A 179 -13.99 -15.07 -21.01
N ASP A 180 -13.39 -16.08 -21.65
CA ASP A 180 -14.06 -17.33 -22.01
C ASP A 180 -14.19 -18.32 -20.84
N ARG A 181 -13.57 -18.04 -19.70
CA ARG A 181 -13.63 -18.87 -18.50
C ARG A 181 -15.06 -18.96 -17.96
N GLN A 182 -15.44 -20.15 -17.51
CA GLN A 182 -16.80 -20.49 -17.08
C GLN A 182 -17.24 -19.65 -15.88
N LEU A 183 -16.36 -19.43 -14.91
CA LEU A 183 -16.65 -18.53 -13.77
C LEU A 183 -16.59 -17.05 -14.15
N ALA A 184 -15.72 -16.64 -15.09
CA ALA A 184 -15.70 -15.26 -15.59
C ALA A 184 -17.05 -14.91 -16.24
N ARG A 185 -17.64 -15.85 -16.99
CA ARG A 185 -18.99 -15.69 -17.59
C ARG A 185 -20.11 -15.67 -16.57
N GLN A 186 -20.02 -16.47 -15.50
CA GLN A 186 -21.04 -16.50 -14.45
C GLN A 186 -20.97 -15.31 -13.48
N HIS A 187 -19.79 -14.72 -13.28
CA HIS A 187 -19.55 -13.73 -12.24
C HIS A 187 -19.08 -12.35 -12.72
N ALA A 188 -19.07 -12.08 -14.04
CA ALA A 188 -18.73 -10.78 -14.62
C ALA A 188 -19.52 -9.59 -13.99
N GLY A 189 -20.72 -9.85 -13.44
CA GLY A 189 -21.53 -8.86 -12.73
C GLY A 189 -21.43 -8.87 -11.20
N LEU A 190 -21.02 -9.97 -10.57
CA LEU A 190 -21.16 -10.18 -9.11
C LEU A 190 -19.86 -9.93 -8.31
N LEU A 191 -18.68 -10.05 -8.93
CA LEU A 191 -17.38 -9.89 -8.27
C LEU A 191 -16.88 -8.44 -8.19
N ARG A 192 -17.62 -7.46 -8.74
CA ARG A 192 -17.36 -6.04 -8.49
C ARG A 192 -17.81 -5.69 -7.07
N ARG A 193 -17.08 -6.17 -6.06
CA ARG A 193 -17.21 -5.62 -4.71
C ARG A 193 -16.86 -4.13 -4.80
N PRO A 194 -17.79 -3.23 -4.44
CA PRO A 194 -17.48 -1.81 -4.44
C PRO A 194 -16.29 -1.57 -3.51
N PRO A 195 -15.34 -0.70 -3.89
CA PRO A 195 -14.21 -0.38 -3.03
C PRO A 195 -14.74 0.12 -1.68
N VAL A 196 -14.41 -0.58 -0.60
CA VAL A 196 -14.83 -0.19 0.75
C VAL A 196 -14.08 1.09 1.13
N ALA A 197 -14.78 2.18 1.47
CA ALA A 197 -14.12 3.43 1.82
C ALA A 197 -13.15 3.28 3.01
N THR A 198 -12.00 3.95 2.95
CA THR A 198 -11.03 3.94 4.06
C THR A 198 -11.59 4.65 5.30
N PRO A 199 -11.04 4.41 6.52
CA PRO A 199 -11.46 5.17 7.71
C PRO A 199 -11.43 6.68 7.52
N LEU A 200 -10.37 7.22 6.92
CA LEU A 200 -10.25 8.65 6.67
C LEU A 200 -11.23 9.12 5.60
N GLU A 201 -11.41 8.38 4.50
CA GLU A 201 -12.44 8.69 3.50
C GLU A 201 -13.83 8.75 4.11
N ARG A 202 -14.18 7.84 5.03
CA ARG A 202 -15.46 7.86 5.75
C ARG A 202 -15.60 9.11 6.63
N VAL A 203 -14.54 9.52 7.32
CA VAL A 203 -14.55 10.77 8.10
C VAL A 203 -14.77 11.96 7.18
N VAL A 204 -14.04 12.03 6.06
CA VAL A 204 -14.17 13.09 5.06
C VAL A 204 -15.57 13.14 4.47
N ALA A 205 -16.10 12.00 4.04
CA ALA A 205 -17.43 11.89 3.44
C ALA A 205 -18.52 12.32 4.44
N ARG A 206 -18.45 11.87 5.70
CA ARG A 206 -19.40 12.29 6.74
C ARG A 206 -19.32 13.78 7.02
N THR A 207 -18.11 14.35 7.13
CA THR A 207 -17.95 15.78 7.36
C THR A 207 -18.51 16.59 6.18
N LEU A 208 -18.26 16.16 4.95
CA LEU A 208 -18.81 16.78 3.75
C LEU A 208 -20.34 16.69 3.71
N GLN A 209 -20.92 15.53 4.05
CA GLN A 209 -22.37 15.35 4.11
C GLN A 209 -23.04 16.26 5.14
N VAL A 210 -22.48 16.36 6.34
CA VAL A 210 -22.98 17.27 7.39
C VAL A 210 -22.93 18.71 6.92
N LEU A 211 -21.82 19.11 6.30
CA LEU A 211 -21.66 20.46 5.78
C LEU A 211 -22.64 20.76 4.64
N LEU A 212 -22.78 19.85 3.67
CA LEU A 212 -23.73 19.99 2.57
C LEU A 212 -25.18 20.05 3.08
N ALA A 213 -25.51 19.29 4.12
CA ALA A 213 -26.82 19.37 4.77
C ALA A 213 -27.06 20.76 5.39
N ILE A 214 -26.06 21.33 6.08
CA ILE A 214 -26.15 22.71 6.62
C ILE A 214 -26.36 23.72 5.49
N VAL A 215 -25.60 23.58 4.40
CA VAL A 215 -25.71 24.45 3.22
C VAL A 215 -27.08 24.31 2.56
N ALA A 216 -27.59 23.10 2.40
CA ALA A 216 -28.90 22.83 1.82
C ALA A 216 -30.04 23.42 2.66
N VAL A 217 -29.98 23.29 3.99
CA VAL A 217 -30.93 23.92 4.91
C VAL A 217 -30.88 25.44 4.76
N TYR A 218 -29.68 26.02 4.71
CA TYR A 218 -29.51 27.47 4.53
C TYR A 218 -30.05 27.96 3.18
N ALA A 219 -29.76 27.23 2.09
CA ALA A 219 -30.29 27.53 0.77
C ALA A 219 -31.83 27.43 0.72
N ALA A 220 -32.41 26.44 1.39
CA ALA A 220 -33.86 26.30 1.49
C ALA A 220 -34.52 27.46 2.25
N VAL A 221 -33.88 27.96 3.32
CA VAL A 221 -34.35 29.16 4.05
C VAL A 221 -34.33 30.38 3.13
N LEU A 222 -33.24 30.59 2.38
CA LEU A 222 -33.16 31.72 1.44
C LEU A 222 -34.19 31.64 0.32
N LEU A 223 -34.45 30.43 -0.19
CA LEU A 223 -35.48 30.21 -1.21
C LEU A 223 -36.90 30.47 -0.65
N ALA A 224 -37.14 30.09 0.61
CA ALA A 224 -38.40 30.38 1.29
C ALA A 224 -38.60 31.88 1.56
N ASP A 225 -37.54 32.61 1.94
CA ASP A 225 -37.57 34.06 2.09
C ASP A 225 -37.85 34.75 0.75
N TRP A 226 -37.21 34.29 -0.32
CA TRP A 226 -37.45 34.78 -1.69
C TRP A 226 -38.90 34.54 -2.13
N ALA A 227 -39.46 33.35 -1.87
CA ALA A 227 -40.83 33.00 -2.25
C ALA A 227 -41.91 33.76 -1.45
N ARG A 228 -41.58 34.31 -0.28
CA ARG A 228 -42.51 35.06 0.59
C ARG A 228 -42.53 36.56 0.30
N LEU A 229 -41.55 37.10 -0.40
CA LEU A 229 -41.44 38.53 -0.70
C LEU A 229 -42.00 38.81 -2.11
N ASP A 230 -43.05 39.62 -2.19
CA ASP A 230 -43.73 40.00 -3.44
C ASP A 230 -42.74 40.61 -4.46
N MET A 231 -42.94 40.26 -5.73
CA MET A 231 -42.04 40.58 -6.84
C MET A 231 -41.76 42.08 -6.97
N GLY A 232 -40.55 42.53 -6.61
CA GLY A 232 -40.11 43.89 -6.94
C GLY A 232 -38.75 44.36 -6.44
N ALA A 233 -38.23 43.85 -5.32
CA ALA A 233 -37.13 44.57 -4.62
C ALA A 233 -35.78 43.82 -4.46
N THR A 234 -35.60 42.59 -4.95
CA THR A 234 -34.50 41.72 -4.47
C THR A 234 -33.83 40.85 -5.54
N GLY A 235 -33.53 41.41 -6.71
CA GLY A 235 -32.63 40.75 -7.68
C GLY A 235 -31.23 40.47 -7.11
N ASP A 236 -30.74 41.34 -6.22
CA ASP A 236 -29.38 41.27 -5.67
C ASP A 236 -29.18 40.15 -4.64
N LEU A 237 -30.22 39.73 -3.91
CA LEU A 237 -30.08 38.74 -2.83
C LEU A 237 -29.71 37.35 -3.36
N LEU A 238 -30.29 36.93 -4.49
CA LEU A 238 -30.00 35.61 -5.09
C LEU A 238 -28.61 35.61 -5.75
N VAL A 239 -28.22 36.75 -6.34
CA VAL A 239 -26.91 36.98 -6.96
C VAL A 239 -25.78 36.98 -5.94
N ASP A 240 -26.00 37.60 -4.78
CA ASP A 240 -25.01 37.61 -3.69
C ASP A 240 -24.99 36.29 -2.90
N ALA A 241 -26.11 35.57 -2.82
CA ALA A 241 -26.22 34.31 -2.07
C ALA A 241 -25.54 33.12 -2.74
N ALA A 242 -25.77 32.91 -4.04
CA ALA A 242 -25.34 31.70 -4.73
C ALA A 242 -23.82 31.45 -4.61
N PRO A 243 -22.94 32.42 -4.88
CA PRO A 243 -21.49 32.19 -4.81
C PRO A 243 -20.97 31.92 -3.39
N VAL A 244 -21.59 32.54 -2.38
CA VAL A 244 -21.23 32.38 -0.97
C VAL A 244 -21.62 30.99 -0.46
N ILE A 245 -22.78 30.47 -0.88
CA ILE A 245 -23.25 29.11 -0.60
C ILE A 245 -22.30 28.06 -1.23
N PHE A 246 -21.91 28.26 -2.49
CA PHE A 246 -20.98 27.35 -3.18
C PHE A 246 -19.54 27.45 -2.66
N SER A 247 -19.15 28.55 -2.01
CA SER A 247 -17.81 28.70 -1.41
C SER A 247 -17.57 27.81 -0.19
N ILE A 248 -18.63 27.32 0.46
CA ILE A 248 -18.55 26.44 1.63
C ILE A 248 -18.06 25.03 1.25
N ALA A 249 -18.25 24.59 -0.01
CA ALA A 249 -17.79 23.28 -0.44
C ALA A 249 -16.25 23.17 -0.21
N PRO A 250 -15.74 22.10 0.42
CA PRO A 250 -14.31 21.86 0.62
C PRO A 250 -13.65 21.44 -0.69
N THR A 251 -13.56 22.43 -1.58
CA THR A 251 -13.18 22.37 -2.99
C THR A 251 -11.75 21.86 -3.19
N GLY A 252 -10.82 22.28 -2.32
CA GLY A 252 -9.42 21.82 -2.35
C GLY A 252 -9.17 20.49 -1.65
N LEU A 253 -10.11 20.00 -0.83
CA LEU A 253 -9.83 18.90 0.08
C LEU A 253 -9.67 17.56 -0.65
N TYR A 254 -10.62 17.20 -1.50
CA TYR A 254 -10.60 15.91 -2.21
C TYR A 254 -9.42 15.81 -3.19
N LEU A 255 -9.12 16.93 -3.86
CA LEU A 255 -7.94 17.05 -4.72
C LEU A 255 -6.66 16.81 -3.93
N MET A 256 -6.51 17.49 -2.79
CA MET A 256 -5.30 17.35 -1.97
C MET A 256 -5.17 15.96 -1.36
N ILE A 257 -6.29 15.26 -1.11
CA ILE A 257 -6.26 13.86 -0.70
C ILE A 257 -5.64 12.98 -1.79
N ILE A 258 -6.15 13.09 -3.03
CA ILE A 258 -5.63 12.34 -4.18
C ILE A 258 -4.15 12.67 -4.40
N VAL A 259 -3.78 13.94 -4.44
CA VAL A 259 -2.39 14.39 -4.67
C VAL A 259 -1.47 13.86 -3.57
N THR A 260 -1.89 13.91 -2.31
CA THR A 260 -1.10 13.39 -1.17
C THR A 260 -0.91 11.88 -1.26
N TYR A 261 -1.94 11.12 -1.65
CA TYR A 261 -1.79 9.69 -1.87
C TYR A 261 -0.88 9.38 -3.06
N ILE A 262 -1.07 10.04 -4.19
CA ILE A 262 -0.27 9.81 -5.41
C ILE A 262 1.22 10.15 -5.19
N THR A 263 1.51 11.31 -4.58
CA THR A 263 2.89 11.71 -4.26
C THR A 263 3.49 10.81 -3.19
N GLY A 264 2.69 10.40 -2.20
CA GLY A 264 3.08 9.46 -1.16
C GLY A 264 3.40 8.06 -1.69
N THR A 265 2.56 7.50 -2.57
CA THR A 265 2.81 6.18 -3.17
C THR A 265 4.01 6.21 -4.09
N ALA A 266 4.23 7.29 -4.84
CA ALA A 266 5.43 7.46 -5.64
C ALA A 266 6.70 7.52 -4.77
N ASP A 267 6.64 8.17 -3.60
CA ASP A 267 7.75 8.21 -2.64
C ASP A 267 8.01 6.83 -2.01
N LEU A 268 6.96 6.07 -1.68
CA LEU A 268 7.08 4.69 -1.20
C LEU A 268 7.73 3.78 -2.26
N ALA A 269 7.37 3.94 -3.54
CA ALA A 269 7.99 3.20 -4.64
C ALA A 269 9.50 3.51 -4.74
N ASN A 270 9.89 4.79 -4.62
CA ASN A 270 11.30 5.19 -4.60
C ASN A 270 12.08 4.62 -3.41
N ARG A 271 11.39 4.26 -2.32
CA ARG A 271 11.96 3.61 -1.13
C ARG A 271 11.91 2.07 -1.19
N GLY A 272 11.54 1.51 -2.34
CA GLY A 272 11.49 0.07 -2.55
C GLY A 272 10.20 -0.59 -2.08
N ALA A 273 9.07 0.12 -2.04
CA ALA A 273 7.76 -0.49 -1.76
C ALA A 273 6.72 -0.11 -2.82
N LEU A 274 6.25 -1.10 -3.58
CA LEU A 274 5.15 -0.94 -4.52
C LEU A 274 3.82 -1.10 -3.80
N VAL A 275 3.03 -0.03 -3.76
CA VAL A 275 1.71 -0.02 -3.14
C VAL A 275 0.64 -0.14 -4.21
N ARG A 276 -0.25 -1.15 -4.10
CA ARG A 276 -1.29 -1.40 -5.11
C ARG A 276 -2.49 -0.46 -5.01
N ASN A 277 -2.80 0.08 -3.82
CA ASN A 277 -3.96 0.96 -3.62
C ASN A 277 -3.79 1.93 -2.43
N ALA A 278 -4.59 3.01 -2.41
CA ALA A 278 -4.53 4.03 -1.34
C ALA A 278 -4.88 3.49 0.06
N ARG A 279 -5.75 2.47 0.15
CA ARG A 279 -6.10 1.83 1.43
C ARG A 279 -4.87 1.25 2.11
N SER A 280 -3.98 0.61 1.35
CA SER A 280 -2.73 0.06 1.89
C SER A 280 -1.86 1.12 2.54
N VAL A 281 -1.86 2.37 2.04
CA VAL A 281 -1.11 3.46 2.69
C VAL A 281 -1.67 3.79 4.07
N GLU A 282 -3.00 3.79 4.22
CA GLU A 282 -3.65 4.05 5.51
C GLU A 282 -3.45 2.88 6.49
N SER A 283 -3.63 1.65 6.03
CA SER A 283 -3.34 0.46 6.84
C SER A 283 -1.86 0.38 7.24
N LEU A 284 -0.94 0.79 6.37
CA LEU A 284 0.49 0.90 6.67
C LEU A 284 0.78 1.93 7.77
N ALA A 285 0.14 3.10 7.72
CA ALA A 285 0.28 4.12 8.76
C ALA A 285 -0.29 3.69 10.13
N GLU A 286 -1.34 2.86 10.10
CA GLU A 286 -2.07 2.43 11.29
C GLU A 286 -1.56 1.12 11.88
N THR A 287 -0.65 0.44 11.19
CA THR A 287 -0.12 -0.89 11.56
C THR A 287 0.33 -0.89 13.02
N SER A 288 -0.39 -1.65 13.86
CA SER A 288 -0.13 -1.81 15.30
C SER A 288 0.49 -3.17 15.62
N VAL A 289 0.32 -4.14 14.73
CA VAL A 289 0.89 -5.48 14.83
C VAL A 289 1.52 -5.86 13.50
N VAL A 290 2.77 -6.33 13.53
CA VAL A 290 3.44 -6.96 12.40
C VAL A 290 3.58 -8.45 12.70
N CYS A 291 3.01 -9.26 11.82
CA CYS A 291 3.03 -10.70 11.84
C CYS A 291 4.04 -11.21 10.80
N PHE A 292 5.04 -11.95 11.24
CA PHE A 292 5.97 -12.68 10.39
C PHE A 292 5.50 -14.14 10.33
N THR A 293 5.02 -14.60 9.17
CA THR A 293 4.60 -16.01 8.99
C THR A 293 5.78 -16.93 8.74
N ASP A 294 6.86 -16.35 8.21
CA ASP A 294 8.19 -16.91 8.15
C ASP A 294 9.18 -15.81 8.59
N LEU A 295 10.21 -16.18 9.34
CA LEU A 295 11.31 -15.30 9.69
C LEU A 295 12.15 -14.90 8.45
N GLY A 296 11.87 -15.40 7.24
CA GLY A 296 12.60 -15.13 6.00
C GLY A 296 12.88 -13.67 5.62
N ILE A 297 12.13 -12.67 6.10
CA ILE A 297 12.52 -11.25 5.94
C ILE A 297 13.65 -10.86 6.91
N LEU A 298 13.61 -11.39 8.11
CA LEU A 298 14.62 -11.17 9.14
C LEU A 298 15.83 -12.10 8.93
N ALA A 299 15.61 -13.25 8.29
CA ALA A 299 16.61 -14.26 8.00
C ALA A 299 17.13 -14.13 6.56
N GLY A 300 18.43 -13.91 6.42
CA GLY A 300 19.13 -14.16 5.17
C GLY A 300 19.15 -15.66 4.89
N THR A 301 19.24 -15.99 3.61
CA THR A 301 19.49 -17.36 3.20
C THR A 301 20.94 -17.48 2.75
N SER A 302 21.71 -18.31 3.45
CA SER A 302 23.08 -18.67 3.07
C SER A 302 23.07 -20.07 2.50
N LEU A 303 23.80 -20.31 1.42
CA LEU A 303 24.02 -21.65 0.91
C LEU A 303 25.32 -22.18 1.51
N GLU A 304 25.19 -23.24 2.30
CA GLU A 304 26.32 -23.95 2.90
C GLU A 304 26.61 -25.18 2.04
N LEU A 305 27.79 -25.19 1.41
CA LEU A 305 28.26 -26.29 0.59
C LEU A 305 29.02 -27.28 1.47
N THR A 306 28.58 -28.53 1.46
CA THR A 306 29.24 -29.64 2.14
C THR A 306 29.71 -30.65 1.10
N PRO A 307 31.03 -30.81 0.88
CA PRO A 307 31.56 -31.82 -0.02
C PRO A 307 31.19 -33.23 0.44
N VAL A 308 30.81 -34.10 -0.48
CA VAL A 308 30.55 -35.52 -0.21
C VAL A 308 31.83 -36.31 -0.51
N PRO A 309 32.27 -37.20 0.40
CA PRO A 309 33.43 -38.04 0.14
C PRO A 309 33.21 -38.91 -1.11
N PRO A 310 34.16 -38.93 -2.06
CA PRO A 310 34.04 -39.79 -3.23
C PRO A 310 34.18 -41.27 -2.85
N PRO A 311 33.78 -42.20 -3.74
CA PRO A 311 34.10 -43.63 -3.59
C PRO A 311 35.60 -43.86 -3.34
N ALA A 312 35.96 -44.91 -2.61
CA ALA A 312 37.34 -45.20 -2.18
C ALA A 312 38.39 -45.32 -3.32
N HIS A 313 37.95 -45.45 -4.57
CA HIS A 313 38.82 -45.54 -5.76
C HIS A 313 39.05 -44.19 -6.45
N LEU A 314 38.50 -43.09 -5.95
CA LEU A 314 38.60 -41.75 -6.53
C LEU A 314 39.18 -40.75 -5.51
N ALA A 315 39.99 -39.81 -6.00
CA ALA A 315 40.52 -38.73 -5.18
C ALA A 315 39.46 -37.64 -4.92
N PRO A 316 39.43 -37.02 -3.73
CA PRO A 316 38.53 -35.92 -3.44
C PRO A 316 38.84 -34.71 -4.33
N LEU A 317 37.78 -34.11 -4.87
CA LEU A 317 37.88 -32.89 -5.66
C LEU A 317 38.14 -31.68 -4.75
N PRO A 318 38.95 -30.69 -5.19
CA PRO A 318 39.08 -29.42 -4.50
C PRO A 318 37.72 -28.72 -4.38
N GLU A 319 37.46 -28.08 -3.24
CA GLU A 319 36.19 -27.36 -3.02
C GLU A 319 35.94 -26.27 -4.07
N SER A 320 36.99 -25.58 -4.53
CA SER A 320 36.91 -24.57 -5.60
C SER A 320 36.35 -25.15 -6.90
N THR A 321 36.79 -26.35 -7.29
CA THR A 321 36.29 -27.06 -8.47
C THR A 321 34.83 -27.41 -8.32
N VAL A 322 34.43 -27.91 -7.14
CA VAL A 322 33.02 -28.25 -6.86
C VAL A 322 32.12 -27.01 -6.94
N ARG A 323 32.57 -25.88 -6.38
CA ARG A 323 31.84 -24.60 -6.45
C ARG A 323 31.67 -24.13 -7.89
N GLN A 324 32.71 -24.28 -8.72
CA GLN A 324 32.66 -23.93 -10.14
C GLN A 324 31.72 -24.86 -10.93
N MET A 325 31.79 -26.18 -10.70
CA MET A 325 30.88 -27.16 -11.33
C MET A 325 29.41 -26.83 -11.01
N LEU A 326 29.13 -26.47 -9.76
CA LEU A 326 27.80 -26.09 -9.30
C LEU A 326 27.30 -24.79 -9.97
N GLY A 327 28.16 -23.77 -10.03
CA GLY A 327 27.83 -22.48 -10.63
C GLY A 327 27.69 -22.51 -12.15
N ASP A 328 28.52 -23.29 -12.85
CA ASP A 328 28.43 -23.52 -14.29
C ASP A 328 27.14 -24.27 -14.65
N ALA A 329 26.80 -25.33 -13.92
CA ALA A 329 25.57 -26.08 -14.12
C ALA A 329 24.31 -25.23 -13.86
N ALA A 330 24.28 -24.51 -12.73
CA ALA A 330 23.12 -23.71 -12.33
C ALA A 330 22.86 -22.52 -13.28
N ARG A 331 23.90 -21.86 -13.82
CA ARG A 331 23.76 -20.75 -14.78
C ARG A 331 23.40 -21.19 -16.19
N SER A 332 23.77 -22.42 -16.56
CA SER A 332 23.60 -22.91 -17.93
C SER A 332 22.21 -23.49 -18.18
N LEU A 333 21.55 -24.04 -17.15
CA LEU A 333 20.17 -24.55 -17.22
C LEU A 333 19.18 -23.47 -17.70
N SER A 334 18.35 -23.82 -18.69
CA SER A 334 17.40 -22.90 -19.35
C SER A 334 16.08 -22.73 -18.61
N ALA A 335 15.73 -23.69 -17.74
CA ALA A 335 14.60 -23.60 -16.83
C ALA A 335 15.04 -23.99 -15.41
N GLY A 336 15.16 -22.98 -14.53
CA GLY A 336 15.45 -23.15 -13.12
C GLY A 336 14.45 -22.35 -12.29
N GLY A 337 13.85 -22.98 -11.28
CA GLY A 337 13.06 -22.25 -10.29
C GLY A 337 13.94 -21.35 -9.41
N HIS A 338 13.33 -20.56 -8.52
CA HIS A 338 14.04 -19.63 -7.63
C HIS A 338 15.20 -20.24 -6.83
N ARG A 339 15.13 -21.55 -6.52
CA ARG A 339 16.19 -22.27 -5.82
C ARG A 339 17.48 -22.36 -6.66
N LEU A 340 17.33 -22.62 -7.95
CA LEU A 340 18.45 -22.77 -8.88
C LEU A 340 19.07 -21.42 -9.24
N GLU A 341 18.25 -20.38 -9.39
CA GLU A 341 18.72 -18.99 -9.54
C GLU A 341 19.57 -18.55 -8.34
N ARG A 342 19.19 -18.95 -7.13
CA ARG A 342 19.95 -18.65 -5.92
C ARG A 342 21.29 -19.36 -5.89
N VAL A 343 21.34 -20.64 -6.27
CA VAL A 343 22.61 -21.38 -6.45
C VAL A 343 23.47 -20.68 -7.51
N ALA A 344 22.90 -20.33 -8.66
CA ALA A 344 23.59 -19.60 -9.73
C ALA A 344 24.12 -18.25 -9.26
N SER A 345 23.42 -17.54 -8.36
CA SER A 345 23.89 -16.25 -7.82
C SER A 345 24.97 -16.37 -6.75
N ALA A 346 25.01 -17.50 -6.02
CA ALA A 346 25.86 -17.66 -4.83
C ALA A 346 27.23 -18.29 -5.11
N PHE A 347 27.33 -19.11 -6.16
CA PHE A 347 28.55 -19.83 -6.51
C PHE A 347 29.19 -19.24 -7.78
N GLU A 348 30.52 -19.26 -7.87
CA GLU A 348 31.27 -18.82 -9.04
C GLU A 348 30.99 -19.73 -10.25
N GLY A 349 30.97 -19.17 -11.45
CA GLY A 349 30.75 -19.93 -12.68
C GLY A 349 30.30 -19.06 -13.86
N GLU A 350 30.37 -19.62 -15.05
CA GLU A 350 30.02 -18.99 -16.31
C GLU A 350 28.90 -19.75 -17.02
N ARG A 351 28.15 -19.05 -17.86
CA ARG A 351 27.14 -19.70 -18.69
C ARG A 351 27.84 -20.40 -19.85
N ARG A 352 27.70 -21.72 -19.93
CA ARG A 352 28.34 -22.57 -20.95
C ARG A 352 27.36 -23.00 -22.04
N GLY A 353 27.90 -23.37 -23.20
CA GLY A 353 27.14 -24.04 -24.26
C GLY A 353 26.74 -25.45 -23.82
N LEU A 354 25.51 -25.84 -24.12
CA LEU A 354 24.93 -27.12 -23.73
C LEU A 354 24.69 -28.00 -24.97
N ARG A 355 25.21 -29.22 -24.91
CA ARG A 355 24.97 -30.25 -25.93
C ARG A 355 23.63 -30.93 -25.72
N VAL A 356 23.35 -31.24 -24.46
CA VAL A 356 22.13 -31.90 -24.00
C VAL A 356 21.71 -31.26 -22.69
N GLU A 357 20.42 -30.96 -22.58
CA GLU A 357 19.80 -30.46 -21.36
C GLU A 357 18.56 -31.28 -21.04
N GLU A 358 18.43 -31.68 -19.77
CA GLU A 358 17.14 -32.02 -19.19
C GLU A 358 16.74 -30.91 -18.18
N PRO A 359 15.78 -30.04 -18.54
CA PRO A 359 15.45 -28.86 -17.75
C PRO A 359 14.91 -29.26 -16.37
N HIS A 360 15.07 -28.39 -15.38
CA HIS A 360 14.58 -28.65 -14.02
C HIS A 360 13.04 -28.60 -14.00
N LEU A 361 12.45 -29.75 -14.27
CA LEU A 361 11.03 -29.97 -14.06
C LEU A 361 10.84 -30.44 -12.63
N THR A 362 10.07 -29.65 -11.91
CA THR A 362 9.68 -29.86 -10.53
C THR A 362 9.01 -31.24 -10.30
N SER A 363 8.50 -31.89 -11.36
CA SER A 363 7.97 -33.26 -11.36
C SER A 363 9.04 -34.36 -11.41
N LEU A 364 10.24 -34.06 -11.92
CA LEU A 364 11.36 -34.99 -11.98
C LEU A 364 12.13 -34.99 -10.66
N GLY A 365 12.17 -33.86 -9.94
CA GLY A 365 12.99 -33.71 -8.73
C GLY A 365 14.49 -33.65 -9.03
N TRP A 366 14.87 -33.59 -10.30
CA TRP A 366 16.25 -33.44 -10.76
C TRP A 366 16.29 -32.69 -12.11
N SER A 367 17.49 -32.25 -12.46
CA SER A 367 17.88 -31.64 -13.73
C SER A 367 19.27 -32.12 -14.11
N ALA A 368 19.56 -32.17 -15.40
CA ALA A 368 20.88 -32.56 -15.87
C ALA A 368 21.36 -31.73 -17.05
N VAL A 369 22.67 -31.55 -17.12
CA VAL A 369 23.34 -30.88 -18.24
C VAL A 369 24.55 -31.67 -18.71
N VAL A 370 24.80 -31.59 -20.02
CA VAL A 370 26.02 -32.04 -20.69
C VAL A 370 26.55 -30.86 -21.47
N PHE A 371 27.78 -30.44 -21.17
CA PHE A 371 28.40 -29.28 -21.80
C PHE A 371 28.95 -29.62 -23.20
N ASP A 372 29.04 -28.60 -24.05
CA ASP A 372 29.71 -28.69 -25.36
C ASP A 372 31.25 -28.68 -25.25
N ASP A 373 31.76 -28.29 -24.08
CA ASP A 373 33.19 -28.12 -23.81
C ASP A 373 33.84 -29.48 -23.48
N PRO A 374 34.86 -29.94 -24.24
CA PRO A 374 35.55 -31.21 -23.98
C PRO A 374 36.28 -31.24 -22.63
N ASP A 375 36.63 -30.09 -22.05
CA ASP A 375 37.25 -30.02 -20.73
C ASP A 375 36.23 -30.22 -19.58
N LEU A 376 34.93 -30.14 -19.88
CA LEU A 376 33.80 -30.37 -18.96
C LEU A 376 32.99 -31.61 -19.35
N ALA A 377 33.69 -32.66 -19.78
CA ALA A 377 33.06 -33.91 -20.20
C ALA A 377 32.25 -34.56 -19.06
N GLY A 378 31.13 -35.19 -19.42
CA GLY A 378 30.27 -35.93 -18.50
C GLY A 378 28.90 -35.30 -18.26
N ILE A 379 28.16 -35.91 -17.33
CA ILE A 379 26.81 -35.52 -16.94
C ILE A 379 26.85 -34.88 -15.56
N TYR A 380 26.30 -33.68 -15.46
CA TYR A 380 26.13 -32.95 -14.21
C TYR A 380 24.66 -32.98 -13.84
N VAL A 381 24.35 -33.49 -12.66
CA VAL A 381 22.98 -33.66 -12.17
C VAL A 381 22.77 -32.86 -10.89
N LEU A 382 21.72 -32.07 -10.85
CA LEU A 382 21.25 -31.34 -9.67
C LEU A 382 19.87 -31.84 -9.30
N GLY A 383 19.66 -32.28 -8.06
CA GLY A 383 18.37 -32.84 -7.66
C GLY A 383 18.17 -32.98 -6.16
N GLU A 384 16.98 -33.45 -5.81
CA GLU A 384 16.57 -33.78 -4.44
C GLU A 384 17.28 -35.08 -4.00
N GLY A 385 17.70 -35.13 -2.73
CA GLY A 385 18.53 -36.23 -2.26
C GLY A 385 17.82 -37.58 -2.17
N ASP A 386 16.52 -37.59 -1.88
CA ASP A 386 15.67 -38.77 -1.92
C ASP A 386 15.55 -39.33 -3.34
N VAL A 387 15.43 -38.46 -4.35
CA VAL A 387 15.38 -38.84 -5.77
C VAL A 387 16.71 -39.38 -6.28
N LEU A 388 17.83 -38.75 -5.91
CA LEU A 388 19.15 -39.18 -6.37
C LEU A 388 19.67 -40.39 -5.60
N SER A 389 19.35 -40.54 -4.31
CA SER A 389 19.92 -41.58 -3.43
C SER A 389 19.95 -43.01 -3.99
N PRO A 390 18.93 -43.52 -4.72
CA PRO A 390 18.95 -44.88 -5.26
C PRO A 390 19.92 -45.05 -6.45
N HIS A 391 20.32 -43.93 -7.06
CA HIS A 391 21.16 -43.89 -8.26
C HIS A 391 22.63 -43.54 -7.95
N LEU A 392 22.94 -43.21 -6.70
CA LEU A 392 24.29 -42.84 -6.24
C LEU A 392 25.17 -44.06 -5.96
N VAL A 393 26.45 -43.95 -6.30
CA VAL A 393 27.47 -44.97 -6.00
C VAL A 393 28.01 -44.82 -4.58
N ASN A 394 28.20 -43.58 -4.13
CA ASN A 394 28.59 -43.24 -2.77
C ASN A 394 27.38 -42.78 -1.95
N PRO A 395 27.25 -43.25 -0.69
CA PRO A 395 26.16 -42.82 0.17
C PRO A 395 26.29 -41.34 0.52
N LEU A 396 25.15 -40.69 0.73
CA LEU A 396 25.13 -39.34 1.29
C LEU A 396 25.65 -39.34 2.74
N PRO A 397 26.22 -38.23 3.24
CA PRO A 397 26.77 -38.15 4.59
C PRO A 397 25.76 -38.52 5.68
N ALA A 398 26.20 -39.05 6.82
CA ALA A 398 25.28 -39.35 7.94
C ALA A 398 24.61 -38.10 8.53
N THR A 399 25.21 -36.92 8.32
CA THR A 399 24.64 -35.61 8.66
C THR A 399 23.64 -35.09 7.62
N PHE A 400 23.43 -35.82 6.53
CA PHE A 400 22.47 -35.44 5.50
C PHE A 400 21.04 -35.66 6.00
N GLU A 401 20.31 -34.56 6.18
CA GLU A 401 18.86 -34.58 6.36
C GLU A 401 18.19 -34.34 5.02
N ALA A 402 17.33 -35.28 4.63
CA ALA A 402 16.47 -35.17 3.46
C ALA A 402 15.38 -34.14 3.75
N ASP A 403 15.68 -32.87 3.53
CA ASP A 403 14.75 -31.76 3.64
C ASP A 403 14.62 -31.02 2.30
N ALA A 404 13.48 -30.34 2.12
CA ALA A 404 13.17 -29.54 0.95
C ALA A 404 14.20 -28.43 0.68
N ASP A 405 14.99 -28.03 1.68
CA ASP A 405 16.00 -26.98 1.59
C ASP A 405 17.41 -27.48 1.22
N THR A 406 17.57 -28.77 0.88
CA THR A 406 18.86 -29.37 0.50
C THR A 406 18.87 -29.84 -0.96
N ILE A 407 19.90 -29.46 -1.73
CA ILE A 407 20.15 -29.94 -3.11
C ILE A 407 21.40 -30.82 -3.11
N VAL A 408 21.40 -31.88 -3.91
CA VAL A 408 22.56 -32.71 -4.17
C VAL A 408 23.09 -32.44 -5.57
N LEU A 409 24.40 -32.16 -5.67
CA LEU A 409 25.16 -32.18 -6.91
C LEU A 409 25.76 -33.57 -7.09
N ALA A 410 25.44 -34.20 -8.21
CA ALA A 410 26.02 -35.46 -8.62
C ALA A 410 26.65 -35.35 -10.02
N TYR A 411 27.67 -36.17 -10.26
CA TYR A 411 28.46 -36.16 -11.48
C TYR A 411 28.65 -37.58 -11.99
N ARG A 412 28.70 -37.72 -13.32
CA ARG A 412 29.09 -38.96 -13.98
C ARG A 412 30.06 -38.66 -15.15
N PRO A 413 31.24 -39.30 -15.20
CA PRO A 413 32.18 -39.10 -16.30
C PRO A 413 31.65 -39.61 -17.66
N ASP A 414 30.95 -40.74 -17.66
CA ASP A 414 30.43 -41.34 -18.88
C ASP A 414 29.12 -40.67 -19.32
N GLU A 415 29.05 -40.30 -20.59
CA GLU A 415 27.83 -39.83 -21.20
C GLU A 415 26.89 -41.00 -21.53
N VAL A 416 25.69 -40.93 -20.95
CA VAL A 416 24.58 -41.87 -21.15
C VAL A 416 23.36 -41.08 -21.61
N ALA A 417 22.50 -41.69 -22.41
CA ALA A 417 21.27 -41.06 -22.85
C ALA A 417 20.40 -40.65 -21.65
N LEU A 418 20.08 -39.36 -21.56
CA LEU A 418 19.16 -38.78 -20.56
C LEU A 418 17.68 -39.01 -20.89
N ARG A 419 17.40 -39.71 -22.00
CA ARG A 419 16.05 -40.05 -22.45
C ARG A 419 15.98 -41.50 -22.89
N ASP A 420 14.84 -42.12 -22.62
CA ASP A 420 14.54 -43.47 -23.10
C ASP A 420 14.23 -43.49 -24.61
N SER A 421 14.06 -44.69 -25.17
CA SER A 421 13.71 -44.88 -26.59
C SER A 421 12.34 -44.31 -26.97
N ALA A 422 11.50 -43.95 -25.99
CA ALA A 422 10.22 -43.27 -26.17
C ALA A 422 10.32 -41.75 -25.95
N GLY A 423 11.53 -41.20 -25.73
CA GLY A 423 11.79 -39.78 -25.53
C GLY A 423 11.45 -39.25 -24.13
N ARG A 424 11.19 -40.11 -23.14
CA ARG A 424 10.88 -39.72 -21.76
C ARG A 424 12.18 -39.48 -20.97
N PRO A 425 12.20 -38.55 -20.00
CA PRO A 425 13.37 -38.30 -19.16
C PRO A 425 13.77 -39.56 -18.38
N LEU A 426 15.07 -39.88 -18.39
CA LEU A 426 15.65 -41.05 -17.73
C LEU A 426 16.83 -40.59 -16.87
N LEU A 427 16.75 -40.82 -15.56
CA LEU A 427 17.85 -40.55 -14.63
C LEU A 427 18.87 -41.70 -14.69
N PRO A 428 20.12 -41.45 -15.10
CA PRO A 428 21.15 -42.49 -15.19
C PRO A 428 21.56 -43.01 -13.80
N SER A 429 21.80 -44.33 -13.68
CA SER A 429 22.35 -44.97 -12.47
C SER A 429 23.87 -44.93 -12.45
N GLY A 430 24.52 -44.94 -11.29
CA GLY A 430 25.98 -44.85 -11.19
C GLY A 430 26.48 -43.41 -11.14
N LEU A 431 25.68 -42.52 -10.56
CA LEU A 431 26.03 -41.14 -10.28
C LEU A 431 26.95 -41.06 -9.06
N ILE A 432 27.93 -40.17 -9.07
CA ILE A 432 28.80 -39.92 -7.92
C ILE A 432 28.32 -38.64 -7.26
N ALA A 433 27.87 -38.70 -6.01
CA ALA A 433 27.55 -37.51 -5.24
C ALA A 433 28.83 -36.73 -4.96
N VAL A 434 28.83 -35.45 -5.32
CA VAL A 434 30.00 -34.56 -5.20
C VAL A 434 29.84 -33.61 -4.02
N ALA A 435 28.65 -33.02 -3.87
CA ALA A 435 28.36 -32.10 -2.78
C ALA A 435 26.87 -32.05 -2.45
N THR A 436 26.58 -31.70 -1.21
CA THR A 436 25.26 -31.26 -0.78
C THR A 436 25.30 -29.76 -0.55
N VAL A 437 24.25 -29.07 -0.96
CA VAL A 437 24.07 -27.64 -0.77
C VAL A 437 22.87 -27.49 0.14
N HIS A 438 23.13 -27.17 1.40
CA HIS A 438 22.09 -26.90 2.37
C HIS A 438 21.79 -25.40 2.41
N GLN A 439 20.51 -25.07 2.34
CA GLN A 439 20.08 -23.70 2.48
C GLN A 439 19.87 -23.37 3.97
N ALA A 440 20.95 -22.91 4.62
CA ALA A 440 20.87 -22.43 5.99
C ALA A 440 20.16 -21.06 6.06
N ARG A 441 19.28 -20.90 7.04
CA ARG A 441 18.65 -19.62 7.37
C ARG A 441 19.41 -18.99 8.53
N ARG A 442 20.02 -17.82 8.30
CA ARG A 442 20.71 -17.04 9.35
C ARG A 442 20.05 -15.67 9.46
N LEU A 443 19.79 -15.18 10.68
CA LEU A 443 19.30 -13.82 10.86
C LEU A 443 20.28 -12.82 10.26
N ARG A 444 19.75 -11.83 9.54
CA ARG A 444 20.56 -10.72 9.05
C ARG A 444 21.03 -9.91 10.26
N PRO A 445 22.25 -9.34 10.22
CA PRO A 445 22.73 -8.45 11.29
C PRO A 445 21.75 -7.28 11.57
N GLU A 446 21.08 -6.80 10.53
CA GLU A 446 20.12 -5.69 10.57
C GLU A 446 18.75 -6.09 11.16
N ALA A 447 18.45 -7.39 11.28
CA ALA A 447 17.15 -7.86 11.75
C ALA A 447 16.80 -7.31 13.14
N MET A 448 17.81 -7.21 14.02
CA MET A 448 17.62 -6.66 15.35
C MET A 448 17.39 -5.17 15.39
N GLN A 449 17.99 -4.42 14.47
CA GLN A 449 17.69 -3.01 14.30
C GLN A 449 16.22 -2.82 13.90
N VAL A 450 15.68 -3.71 13.05
CA VAL A 450 14.27 -3.69 12.67
C VAL A 450 13.34 -4.03 13.82
N VAL A 451 13.61 -5.12 14.54
CA VAL A 451 12.82 -5.51 15.71
C VAL A 451 12.79 -4.35 16.73
N ARG A 452 13.96 -3.81 17.10
CA ARG A 452 14.06 -2.66 18.01
C ARG A 452 13.36 -1.42 17.46
N GLY A 453 13.47 -1.15 16.15
CA GLY A 453 12.80 -0.04 15.48
C GLY A 453 11.27 -0.15 15.50
N LEU A 454 10.73 -1.35 15.27
CA LEU A 454 9.29 -1.63 15.35
C LEU A 454 8.79 -1.43 16.79
N ILE A 455 9.51 -1.93 17.79
CA ILE A 455 9.18 -1.74 19.20
C ILE A 455 9.23 -0.27 19.61
N ALA A 456 10.28 0.45 19.21
CA ALA A 456 10.42 1.88 19.46
C ALA A 456 9.30 2.70 18.80
N ALA A 457 8.77 2.23 17.67
CA ALA A 457 7.60 2.78 17.01
C ALA A 457 6.26 2.41 17.69
N GLY A 458 6.27 1.53 18.71
CA GLY A 458 5.09 1.06 19.41
C GLY A 458 4.36 -0.09 18.71
N ILE A 459 4.99 -0.72 17.73
CA ILE A 459 4.42 -1.82 16.94
C ILE A 459 4.71 -3.14 17.64
N ARG A 460 3.68 -3.97 17.84
CA ARG A 460 3.84 -5.31 18.40
C ARG A 460 4.25 -6.29 17.31
N ILE A 461 5.13 -7.21 17.67
CA ILE A 461 5.61 -8.24 16.76
C ILE A 461 4.97 -9.57 17.14
N LYS A 462 4.52 -10.32 16.14
CA LYS A 462 4.03 -11.70 16.26
C LYS A 462 4.79 -12.54 15.25
N ALA A 463 5.34 -13.67 15.66
CA ALA A 463 6.06 -14.58 14.78
C ALA A 463 5.41 -15.96 14.81
N PHE A 464 5.17 -16.51 13.63
CA PHE A 464 4.66 -17.85 13.43
C PHE A 464 5.77 -18.72 12.86
N SER A 465 5.89 -19.93 13.39
CA SER A 465 6.89 -20.90 12.97
C SER A 465 6.23 -22.25 12.70
N PRO A 466 6.68 -22.99 11.68
CA PRO A 466 6.18 -24.34 11.40
C PRO A 466 6.59 -25.36 12.46
N GLY A 467 7.71 -25.14 13.17
CA GLY A 467 8.22 -26.01 14.22
C GLY A 467 7.66 -25.69 15.60
N SER A 468 8.15 -26.38 16.63
CA SER A 468 7.75 -26.08 18.01
C SER A 468 8.22 -24.67 18.44
N PRO A 469 7.55 -24.01 19.40
CA PRO A 469 8.03 -22.74 19.92
C PRO A 469 9.46 -22.82 20.46
N THR A 470 9.83 -23.96 21.05
CA THR A 470 11.18 -24.22 21.58
C THR A 470 12.23 -24.28 20.48
N GLU A 471 11.97 -25.03 19.39
CA GLU A 471 12.85 -25.06 18.20
C GLU A 471 13.03 -23.67 17.60
N THR A 472 11.96 -22.87 17.60
CA THR A 472 12.02 -21.49 17.09
C THR A 472 12.93 -20.63 17.96
N LEU A 473 12.92 -20.83 19.27
CA LEU A 473 13.82 -20.12 20.18
C LEU A 473 15.27 -20.56 20.02
N GLU A 474 15.52 -21.86 19.85
CA GLU A 474 16.85 -22.40 19.57
C GLU A 474 17.39 -21.90 18.22
N MET A 475 16.53 -21.81 17.19
CA MET A 475 16.87 -21.22 15.90
C MET A 475 17.21 -19.72 16.04
N LEU A 476 16.45 -18.99 16.84
CA LEU A 476 16.71 -17.58 17.12
C LEU A 476 18.06 -17.41 17.86
N HIS A 477 18.34 -18.21 18.89
CA HIS A 477 19.63 -18.20 19.59
C HIS A 477 20.81 -18.53 18.66
N SER A 478 20.71 -19.63 17.91
CA SER A 478 21.77 -20.06 16.96
C SER A 478 21.99 -19.07 15.82
N ALA A 479 20.98 -18.25 15.49
CA ALA A 479 21.09 -17.17 14.52
C ALA A 479 21.76 -15.89 15.07
N GLY A 480 22.31 -15.91 16.28
CA GLY A 480 23.17 -14.85 16.84
C GLY A 480 22.44 -13.80 17.67
N LEU A 481 21.21 -14.08 18.13
CA LEU A 481 20.53 -13.25 19.12
C LEU A 481 21.19 -13.41 20.51
N SER A 482 21.37 -12.29 21.22
CA SER A 482 21.79 -12.32 22.61
C SER A 482 20.66 -12.86 23.51
N ASP A 483 21.01 -13.47 24.63
CA ASP A 483 20.03 -13.99 25.60
C ASP A 483 19.03 -12.91 26.07
N ASP A 484 19.47 -11.65 26.15
CA ASP A 484 18.63 -10.50 26.49
C ASP A 484 17.61 -10.17 25.37
N ASP A 485 18.00 -10.29 24.11
CA ASP A 485 17.10 -10.04 22.96
C ASP A 485 16.07 -11.17 22.81
N VAL A 486 16.47 -12.43 23.04
CA VAL A 486 15.51 -13.55 23.07
C VAL A 486 14.57 -13.42 24.26
N ALA A 487 15.08 -13.09 25.45
CA ALA A 487 14.26 -12.83 26.63
C ALA A 487 13.26 -11.69 26.38
N PHE A 488 13.63 -10.66 25.61
CA PHE A 488 12.72 -9.60 25.21
C PHE A 488 11.56 -10.12 24.33
N VAL A 489 11.86 -10.95 23.32
CA VAL A 489 10.82 -11.54 22.44
C VAL A 489 9.95 -12.55 23.20
N VAL A 490 10.55 -13.34 24.09
CA VAL A 490 9.89 -14.37 24.92
C VAL A 490 9.11 -13.77 26.10
N SER A 491 9.45 -12.57 26.57
CA SER A 491 8.80 -11.93 27.73
C SER A 491 7.29 -11.78 27.60
N ARG A 492 6.76 -11.91 26.37
CA ARG A 492 5.32 -11.86 26.08
C ARG A 492 4.65 -13.24 25.97
N GLY A 493 5.39 -14.33 26.07
CA GLY A 493 4.86 -15.70 26.03
C GLY A 493 4.86 -16.32 24.63
N ALA A 494 4.82 -17.66 24.61
CA ALA A 494 4.83 -18.48 23.42
C ALA A 494 3.73 -19.55 23.50
N VAL A 495 3.08 -19.83 22.37
CA VAL A 495 1.94 -20.74 22.29
C VAL A 495 2.22 -21.82 21.24
N SER A 496 2.10 -23.08 21.65
CA SER A 496 2.12 -24.21 20.73
C SER A 496 0.72 -24.50 20.19
N ARG A 497 0.64 -25.20 19.07
CA ARG A 497 -0.65 -25.73 18.56
C ARG A 497 -1.44 -26.50 19.62
N ALA A 498 -0.79 -27.39 20.37
CA ALA A 498 -1.46 -28.17 21.42
C ALA A 498 -2.03 -27.27 22.52
N THR A 499 -1.30 -26.22 22.91
CA THR A 499 -1.77 -25.24 23.91
C THR A 499 -2.95 -24.42 23.39
N LEU A 500 -2.92 -24.05 22.10
CA LEU A 500 -3.99 -23.29 21.45
C LEU A 500 -5.28 -24.13 21.35
N GLU A 501 -5.17 -25.38 20.89
CA GLU A 501 -6.29 -26.32 20.73
C GLU A 501 -6.88 -26.79 22.07
N ALA A 502 -6.08 -26.82 23.14
CA ALA A 502 -6.55 -27.13 24.48
C ALA A 502 -7.45 -26.03 25.09
N ARG A 503 -7.45 -24.82 24.51
CA ARG A 503 -8.29 -23.70 24.98
C ARG A 503 -9.55 -23.55 24.11
N PRO A 504 -10.69 -23.19 24.72
CA PRO A 504 -11.89 -22.88 23.97
C PRO A 504 -11.65 -21.69 23.02
N ARG A 505 -12.33 -21.70 21.87
CA ARG A 505 -12.12 -20.72 20.78
C ARG A 505 -12.28 -19.26 21.22
N GLU A 506 -13.09 -19.00 22.24
CA GLU A 506 -13.32 -17.68 22.80
C GLU A 506 -12.06 -17.10 23.48
N GLU A 507 -11.19 -17.95 24.03
CA GLU A 507 -9.93 -17.56 24.66
C GLU A 507 -8.82 -17.27 23.64
N TRP A 508 -8.98 -17.68 22.38
CA TRP A 508 -7.95 -17.53 21.35
C TRP A 508 -7.60 -16.07 21.07
N ALA A 509 -8.57 -15.16 21.17
CA ALA A 509 -8.32 -13.73 21.00
C ALA A 509 -7.37 -13.17 22.10
N GLY A 510 -7.55 -13.62 23.35
CA GLY A 510 -6.66 -13.26 24.46
C GLY A 510 -5.25 -13.80 24.24
N LEU A 511 -5.14 -15.09 23.90
CA LEU A 511 -3.86 -15.73 23.57
C LEU A 511 -3.14 -15.02 22.42
N ALA A 512 -3.87 -14.64 21.37
CA ALA A 512 -3.36 -13.90 20.24
C ALA A 512 -2.80 -12.53 20.64
N LEU A 513 -3.47 -11.80 21.53
CA LEU A 513 -3.06 -10.47 21.99
C LEU A 513 -1.84 -10.53 22.91
N ASP A 514 -1.83 -11.49 23.82
CA ASP A 514 -0.83 -11.57 24.88
C ASP A 514 0.50 -12.15 24.39
N ASN A 515 0.47 -13.20 23.53
CA ASN A 515 1.66 -13.97 23.17
C ASN A 515 2.36 -13.50 21.90
N ALA A 516 3.70 -13.54 21.85
CA ALA A 516 4.46 -13.09 20.68
C ALA A 516 4.79 -14.22 19.70
N LEU A 517 4.98 -15.44 20.19
CA LEU A 517 5.47 -16.58 19.40
C LEU A 517 4.41 -17.67 19.28
N PHE A 518 4.24 -18.20 18.07
CA PHE A 518 3.30 -19.27 17.77
C PHE A 518 4.00 -20.37 16.99
N GLY A 519 4.03 -21.59 17.52
CA GLY A 519 4.75 -22.72 16.92
C GLY A 519 3.83 -23.89 16.56
N GLY A 520 4.05 -24.47 15.38
CA GLY A 520 3.41 -25.70 14.91
C GLY A 520 1.96 -25.52 14.44
N LEU A 521 1.51 -24.27 14.24
CA LEU A 521 0.15 -23.98 13.78
C LEU A 521 -0.02 -24.37 12.31
N SER A 522 -1.20 -24.87 11.97
CA SER A 522 -1.61 -25.02 10.57
C SER A 522 -1.81 -23.65 9.89
N PRO A 523 -1.65 -23.55 8.56
CA PRO A 523 -1.94 -22.34 7.79
C PRO A 523 -3.29 -21.67 8.15
N GLU A 524 -4.34 -22.48 8.32
CA GLU A 524 -5.69 -22.04 8.67
C GLU A 524 -5.73 -21.43 10.06
N GLN A 525 -5.05 -22.05 11.03
CA GLN A 525 -4.95 -21.55 12.41
C GLN A 525 -4.20 -20.22 12.46
N VAL A 526 -3.11 -20.06 11.69
CA VAL A 526 -2.40 -18.78 11.58
C VAL A 526 -3.34 -17.71 11.02
N GLY A 527 -4.06 -18.03 9.94
CA GLY A 527 -5.08 -17.15 9.36
C GLY A 527 -6.15 -16.74 10.37
N GLU A 528 -6.61 -17.67 11.20
CA GLU A 528 -7.58 -17.40 12.24
C GLU A 528 -7.04 -16.50 13.36
N VAL A 529 -5.81 -16.75 13.84
CA VAL A 529 -5.16 -15.88 14.84
C VAL A 529 -5.01 -14.45 14.30
N VAL A 530 -4.60 -14.29 13.04
CA VAL A 530 -4.53 -12.98 12.37
C VAL A 530 -5.91 -12.33 12.29
N HIS A 531 -6.94 -13.11 11.96
CA HIS A 531 -8.32 -12.62 11.91
C HIS A 531 -8.80 -12.14 13.29
N LEU A 532 -8.52 -12.89 14.36
CA LEU A 532 -8.89 -12.53 15.73
C LEU A 532 -8.19 -11.25 16.18
N LEU A 533 -6.89 -11.10 15.91
CA LEU A 533 -6.15 -9.86 16.18
C LEU A 533 -6.82 -8.65 15.50
N ARG A 534 -7.18 -8.80 14.23
CA ARG A 534 -7.89 -7.76 13.47
C ARG A 534 -9.29 -7.50 14.04
N ALA A 535 -10.03 -8.53 14.43
CA ALA A 535 -11.35 -8.42 15.04
C ALA A 535 -11.31 -7.72 16.41
N SER A 536 -10.20 -7.85 17.15
CA SER A 536 -9.92 -7.11 18.38
C SER A 536 -9.59 -5.61 18.16
N GLY A 537 -9.61 -5.14 16.91
CA GLY A 537 -9.38 -3.73 16.56
C GLY A 537 -7.93 -3.40 16.17
N GLU A 538 -7.06 -4.40 16.06
CA GLU A 538 -5.68 -4.20 15.62
C GLU A 538 -5.58 -4.03 14.10
N THR A 539 -4.66 -3.17 13.65
CA THR A 539 -4.28 -3.13 12.24
C THR A 539 -3.08 -4.04 12.05
N VAL A 540 -3.36 -5.22 11.51
CA VAL A 540 -2.38 -6.30 11.37
C VAL A 540 -1.75 -6.28 9.98
N ALA A 541 -0.44 -6.04 9.94
CA ALA A 541 0.37 -6.29 8.75
C ALA A 541 0.89 -7.73 8.80
N VAL A 542 0.75 -8.46 7.71
CA VAL A 542 1.29 -9.82 7.58
C VAL A 542 2.33 -9.82 6.48
N ILE A 543 3.49 -10.37 6.81
CA ILE A 543 4.60 -10.57 5.88
C ILE A 543 4.73 -12.06 5.66
N GLY A 544 4.61 -12.48 4.41
CA GLY A 544 4.74 -13.88 4.00
C GLY A 544 5.14 -14.00 2.53
N ASP A 545 5.67 -15.17 2.16
CA ASP A 545 6.23 -15.42 0.83
C ASP A 545 5.65 -16.67 0.15
N GLY A 546 5.02 -17.56 0.91
CA GLY A 546 4.60 -18.87 0.44
C GLY A 546 3.09 -19.06 0.36
N VAL A 547 2.70 -20.18 -0.24
CA VAL A 547 1.32 -20.68 -0.23
C VAL A 547 0.78 -20.86 1.18
N ARG A 548 1.63 -21.34 2.11
CA ARG A 548 1.26 -21.57 3.51
C ARG A 548 0.80 -20.29 4.21
N ASP A 549 1.23 -19.14 3.71
CA ASP A 549 0.93 -17.83 4.30
C ASP A 549 -0.37 -17.23 3.76
N LEU A 550 -0.96 -17.81 2.70
CA LEU A 550 -2.16 -17.26 2.05
C LEU A 550 -3.33 -17.02 3.00
N PRO A 551 -3.69 -17.94 3.93
CA PRO A 551 -4.78 -17.67 4.88
C PRO A 551 -4.48 -16.45 5.76
N ALA A 552 -3.23 -16.30 6.21
CA ALA A 552 -2.78 -15.17 7.02
C ALA A 552 -2.78 -13.85 6.22
N LEU A 553 -2.23 -13.87 5.00
CA LEU A 553 -2.22 -12.71 4.09
C LEU A 553 -3.65 -12.26 3.75
N LYS A 554 -4.58 -13.19 3.50
CA LYS A 554 -6.00 -12.87 3.23
C LYS A 554 -6.71 -12.29 4.45
N ALA A 555 -6.37 -12.74 5.66
CA ALA A 555 -6.96 -12.24 6.89
C ALA A 555 -6.44 -10.85 7.29
N ALA A 556 -5.19 -10.53 6.90
CA ALA A 556 -4.48 -9.31 7.25
C ALA A 556 -5.22 -8.03 6.84
N SER A 557 -4.93 -6.94 7.58
CA SER A 557 -5.30 -5.59 7.14
C SER A 557 -4.35 -5.08 6.06
N LEU A 558 -3.09 -5.51 6.13
CA LEU A 558 -2.02 -5.14 5.21
C LEU A 558 -1.15 -6.36 4.88
N PRO A 559 -1.50 -7.13 3.83
CA PRO A 559 -0.63 -8.19 3.34
C PRO A 559 0.55 -7.59 2.56
N ILE A 560 1.75 -8.03 2.91
CA ILE A 560 3.04 -7.61 2.34
C ILE A 560 3.77 -8.84 1.81
N ALA A 561 4.24 -8.77 0.57
CA ALA A 561 5.06 -9.80 -0.07
C ALA A 561 6.38 -9.22 -0.58
N GLN A 562 7.28 -10.09 -1.04
CA GLN A 562 8.54 -9.74 -1.69
C GLN A 562 8.53 -10.21 -3.16
N PRO A 563 9.39 -9.68 -4.04
CA PRO A 563 9.49 -10.13 -5.43
C PRO A 563 9.74 -11.64 -5.58
N SER A 564 10.45 -12.26 -4.62
CA SER A 564 10.74 -13.70 -4.60
C SER A 564 9.59 -14.56 -4.06
N SER A 565 8.50 -13.94 -3.61
CA SER A 565 7.33 -14.66 -3.10
C SER A 565 6.59 -15.39 -4.22
N THR A 566 5.91 -16.48 -3.85
CA THR A 566 5.02 -17.21 -4.75
C THR A 566 4.01 -16.28 -5.41
N GLN A 567 3.58 -16.63 -6.62
CA GLN A 567 2.64 -15.81 -7.37
C GLN A 567 1.32 -15.60 -6.60
N ALA A 568 0.86 -16.63 -5.90
CA ALA A 568 -0.30 -16.54 -5.02
C ALA A 568 -0.15 -15.48 -3.92
N ALA A 569 1.02 -15.43 -3.26
CA ALA A 569 1.30 -14.43 -2.24
C ALA A 569 1.38 -13.02 -2.84
N LEU A 570 2.03 -12.86 -3.99
CA LEU A 570 2.10 -11.59 -4.72
C LEU A 570 0.72 -11.06 -5.11
N ASP A 571 -0.18 -11.92 -5.60
CA ASP A 571 -1.51 -11.52 -6.06
C ASP A 571 -2.42 -11.06 -4.91
N VAL A 572 -2.33 -11.70 -3.74
CA VAL A 572 -3.05 -11.30 -2.52
C VAL A 572 -2.42 -10.09 -1.85
N SER A 573 -1.11 -9.89 -1.99
CA SER A 573 -0.38 -8.79 -1.36
C SER A 573 -0.87 -7.43 -1.83
N SER A 574 -0.87 -6.49 -0.90
CA SER A 574 -1.27 -5.11 -1.15
C SER A 574 -0.06 -4.17 -1.25
N ILE A 575 1.07 -4.62 -0.72
CA ILE A 575 2.39 -4.01 -0.86
C ILE A 575 3.39 -5.10 -1.28
N VAL A 576 4.23 -4.77 -2.26
CA VAL A 576 5.40 -5.59 -2.63
C VAL A 576 6.66 -4.82 -2.25
N LEU A 577 7.44 -5.37 -1.31
CA LEU A 577 8.73 -4.81 -0.89
C LEU A 577 9.81 -5.22 -1.88
N LEU A 578 10.18 -4.31 -2.78
CA LEU A 578 11.21 -4.50 -3.80
C LEU A 578 12.60 -4.82 -3.21
N SER A 579 12.88 -4.28 -2.02
CA SER A 579 14.11 -4.59 -1.30
C SER A 579 13.84 -5.71 -0.30
N SER A 580 14.72 -6.71 -0.32
CA SER A 580 14.77 -7.74 0.72
C SER A 580 15.51 -7.28 1.98
N ALA A 581 15.99 -6.03 2.03
CA ALA A 581 16.59 -5.45 3.22
C ALA A 581 15.54 -5.19 4.31
N PRO A 582 15.75 -5.65 5.56
CA PRO A 582 14.84 -5.42 6.67
C PRO A 582 14.52 -3.94 6.89
N ASP A 583 15.51 -3.05 6.72
CA ASP A 583 15.36 -1.61 6.91
C ASP A 583 14.32 -0.96 5.98
N ALA A 584 14.08 -1.55 4.81
CA ALA A 584 13.08 -1.06 3.89
C ALA A 584 11.69 -1.07 4.55
N LEU A 585 11.37 -2.08 5.35
CA LEU A 585 10.09 -2.17 6.07
C LEU A 585 9.92 -1.00 7.04
N LEU A 586 10.94 -0.67 7.84
CA LEU A 586 10.90 0.45 8.78
C LEU A 586 10.69 1.78 8.06
N GLN A 587 11.46 2.01 6.99
CA GLN A 587 11.36 3.25 6.21
C GLN A 587 9.97 3.41 5.57
N VAL A 588 9.42 2.32 5.04
CA VAL A 588 8.11 2.26 4.41
C VAL A 588 7.01 2.52 5.43
N LEU A 589 7.05 1.89 6.61
CA LEU A 589 6.12 2.15 7.72
C LEU A 589 6.16 3.61 8.18
N ALA A 590 7.35 4.14 8.47
CA ALA A 590 7.53 5.53 8.89
C ALA A 590 7.01 6.51 7.82
N ARG A 591 7.25 6.20 6.54
CA ARG A 591 6.77 7.04 5.44
C ARG A 591 5.25 6.95 5.25
N GLY A 592 4.65 5.78 5.41
CA GLY A 592 3.19 5.62 5.45
C GLY A 592 2.55 6.53 6.50
N GLN A 593 3.10 6.52 7.72
CA GLN A 593 2.64 7.41 8.81
C GLN A 593 2.79 8.89 8.47
N SER A 594 3.87 9.27 7.80
CA SER A 594 4.14 10.63 7.32
C SER A 594 3.12 11.11 6.28
N ILE A 595 2.69 10.22 5.36
CA ILE A 595 1.67 10.51 4.34
C ILE A 595 0.31 10.77 5.00
N ILE A 596 -0.14 9.86 5.87
CA ILE A 596 -1.43 10.01 6.56
C ILE A 596 -1.44 11.22 7.48
N ARG A 597 -0.32 11.53 8.15
CA ARG A 597 -0.20 12.77 8.92
C ARG A 597 -0.36 14.01 8.05
N SER A 598 0.20 14.01 6.85
CA SER A 598 -0.01 15.09 5.86
C SER A 598 -1.44 15.24 5.44
N LEU A 599 -2.13 14.12 5.28
CA LEU A 599 -3.54 14.11 4.99
C LEU A 599 -4.40 14.70 6.12
N VAL A 600 -4.11 14.32 7.37
CA VAL A 600 -4.76 14.88 8.56
C VAL A 600 -4.49 16.38 8.71
N ASP A 601 -3.29 16.84 8.39
CA ASP A 601 -2.93 18.26 8.44
C ASP A 601 -3.66 19.07 7.37
N VAL A 602 -3.74 18.56 6.14
CA VAL A 602 -4.57 19.13 5.07
C VAL A 602 -6.04 19.21 5.52
N LEU A 603 -6.56 18.16 6.16
CA LEU A 603 -7.92 18.13 6.69
C LEU A 603 -8.17 19.18 7.78
N ARG A 604 -7.25 19.31 8.75
CA ARG A 604 -7.34 20.32 9.81
C ARG A 604 -7.47 21.73 9.23
N LEU A 605 -6.62 22.07 8.27
CA LEU A 605 -6.63 23.37 7.61
C LEU A 605 -7.95 23.62 6.86
N ASN A 606 -8.31 22.71 5.94
CA ASN A 606 -9.50 22.83 5.10
C ASN A 606 -10.78 22.93 5.92
N LEU A 607 -10.98 22.01 6.87
CA LEU A 607 -12.20 21.94 7.65
C LEU A 607 -12.34 23.12 8.62
N THR A 608 -11.23 23.69 9.10
CA THR A 608 -11.25 24.91 9.92
C THR A 608 -11.78 26.09 9.13
N MET A 609 -11.27 26.31 7.91
CA MET A 609 -11.71 27.42 7.03
C MET A 609 -13.17 27.27 6.62
N VAL A 610 -13.58 26.05 6.32
CA VAL A 610 -14.97 25.71 5.98
C VAL A 610 -15.90 25.96 7.17
N THR A 611 -15.51 25.54 8.37
CA THR A 611 -16.30 25.76 9.60
C THR A 611 -16.44 27.25 9.91
N ALA A 612 -15.34 28.02 9.79
CA ALA A 612 -15.35 29.46 9.99
C ALA A 612 -16.27 30.18 8.99
N SER A 613 -16.16 29.82 7.71
CA SER A 613 -16.97 30.40 6.64
C SER A 613 -18.45 30.08 6.82
N ALA A 614 -18.79 28.82 7.10
CA ALA A 614 -20.18 28.40 7.34
C ALA A 614 -20.79 29.12 8.54
N PHE A 615 -20.07 29.20 9.66
CA PHE A 615 -20.51 29.95 10.83
C PHE A 615 -20.76 31.42 10.50
N LEU A 616 -19.81 32.07 9.83
CA LEU A 616 -19.89 33.48 9.49
C LEU A 616 -21.09 33.81 8.59
N ILE A 617 -21.34 32.97 7.57
CA ILE A 617 -22.46 33.13 6.63
C ILE A 617 -23.80 33.04 7.36
N VAL A 618 -23.95 32.06 8.26
CA VAL A 618 -25.16 31.92 9.08
C VAL A 618 -25.31 33.11 10.04
N ALA A 619 -24.24 33.52 10.70
CA ALA A 619 -24.28 34.60 11.70
C ALA A 619 -24.61 35.97 11.09
N VAL A 620 -23.96 36.36 9.98
CA VAL A 620 -24.25 37.64 9.31
C VAL A 620 -25.67 37.67 8.76
N ARG A 621 -26.18 36.53 8.26
CA ARG A 621 -27.58 36.43 7.83
C ARG A 621 -28.57 36.60 8.98
N TYR A 622 -28.31 35.97 10.13
CA TYR A 622 -29.15 36.14 11.31
C TYR A 622 -29.24 37.61 11.77
N LEU A 623 -28.14 38.36 11.62
CA LEU A 623 -28.12 39.80 11.88
C LEU A 623 -28.76 40.64 10.76
N SER A 624 -29.28 40.02 9.69
CA SER A 624 -29.87 40.66 8.50
C SER A 624 -28.96 41.65 7.75
N GLN A 625 -27.64 41.54 7.94
CA GLN A 625 -26.65 42.52 7.42
C GLN A 625 -26.12 42.24 6.01
N GLY A 626 -26.78 41.37 5.23
CA GLY A 626 -26.31 40.94 3.90
C GLY A 626 -25.33 39.76 3.95
N PHE A 627 -24.33 39.75 3.06
CA PHE A 627 -23.32 38.69 2.99
C PHE A 627 -21.95 39.15 3.51
N PRO A 628 -21.21 38.27 4.22
CA PRO A 628 -19.95 38.62 4.88
C PRO A 628 -18.80 38.93 3.92
N TYR A 629 -18.85 38.45 2.68
CA TYR A 629 -17.88 38.72 1.62
C TYR A 629 -18.50 38.41 0.26
N VAL A 630 -17.90 38.92 -0.81
CA VAL A 630 -18.30 38.63 -2.20
C VAL A 630 -17.55 37.43 -2.78
N SER A 631 -18.06 36.87 -3.87
CA SER A 631 -17.50 35.70 -4.59
C SER A 631 -16.01 35.84 -4.89
N SER A 632 -15.58 37.02 -5.35
CA SER A 632 -14.19 37.32 -5.69
C SER A 632 -13.25 37.21 -4.49
N HIS A 633 -13.70 37.67 -3.31
CA HIS A 633 -12.97 37.53 -2.06
C HIS A 633 -12.89 36.06 -1.65
N GLY A 634 -14.00 35.31 -1.79
CA GLY A 634 -14.06 33.87 -1.52
C GLY A 634 -13.00 33.06 -2.29
N SER A 635 -12.81 33.35 -3.59
CA SER A 635 -11.76 32.71 -4.40
C SER A 635 -10.35 33.01 -3.88
N VAL A 636 -10.06 34.26 -3.51
CA VAL A 636 -8.75 34.65 -2.96
C VAL A 636 -8.50 33.98 -1.62
N ILE A 637 -9.49 33.99 -0.71
CA ILE A 637 -9.42 33.30 0.58
C ILE A 637 -9.08 31.82 0.34
N ASN A 638 -9.78 31.15 -0.57
CA ASN A 638 -9.57 29.73 -0.85
C ASN A 638 -8.16 29.44 -1.40
N ILE A 639 -7.70 30.20 -2.40
CA ILE A 639 -6.38 29.99 -2.99
C ILE A 639 -5.28 30.23 -1.93
N ALA A 640 -5.38 31.35 -1.21
CA ALA A 640 -4.38 31.78 -0.25
C ALA A 640 -4.32 30.89 0.99
N THR A 641 -5.47 30.48 1.54
CA THR A 641 -5.52 29.77 2.83
C THR A 641 -5.63 28.26 2.70
N VAL A 642 -6.19 27.75 1.60
CA VAL A 642 -6.48 26.33 1.43
C VAL A 642 -5.59 25.73 0.35
N THR A 643 -5.67 26.22 -0.89
CA THR A 643 -5.05 25.55 -2.05
C THR A 643 -3.52 25.52 -1.96
N ILE A 644 -2.87 26.68 -1.84
CA ILE A 644 -1.40 26.76 -1.82
C ILE A 644 -0.82 26.12 -0.53
N PRO A 645 -1.34 26.40 0.68
CA PRO A 645 -0.80 25.79 1.89
C PRO A 645 -1.03 24.27 1.94
N SER A 646 -2.17 23.76 1.46
CA SER A 646 -2.39 22.30 1.40
C SER A 646 -1.39 21.61 0.48
N LEU A 647 -1.03 22.24 -0.64
CA LEU A 647 0.02 21.73 -1.52
C LEU A 647 1.37 21.70 -0.80
N ALA A 648 1.72 22.77 -0.09
CA ALA A 648 2.96 22.82 0.69
C ALA A 648 2.99 21.74 1.79
N LEU A 649 1.84 21.47 2.44
CA LEU A 649 1.69 20.41 3.45
C LEU A 649 1.81 19.01 2.84
N SER A 650 1.33 18.82 1.61
CA SER A 650 1.41 17.54 0.90
C SER A 650 2.85 17.22 0.45
N LEU A 651 3.57 18.23 -0.05
CA LEU A 651 4.92 18.06 -0.61
C LEU A 651 6.02 17.98 0.45
N VAL A 652 5.88 18.68 1.58
CA VAL A 652 6.91 18.73 2.63
C VAL A 652 6.58 17.71 3.72
N PRO A 653 7.39 16.64 3.91
CA PRO A 653 7.16 15.64 4.95
C PRO A 653 7.16 16.25 6.36
N PRO A 654 6.28 15.80 7.28
CA PRO A 654 6.37 16.16 8.68
C PRO A 654 7.67 15.65 9.32
N PRO A 655 8.30 16.42 10.23
CA PRO A 655 9.63 16.12 10.79
C PRO A 655 9.65 14.92 11.74
N HIS A 656 8.52 14.64 12.40
CA HIS A 656 8.34 13.43 13.20
C HIS A 656 6.98 12.83 12.86
N SER A 657 6.95 11.52 12.62
CA SER A 657 5.72 10.72 12.49
C SER A 657 5.65 9.76 13.68
N ARG A 658 4.55 9.81 14.41
CA ARG A 658 4.12 8.78 15.36
C ARG A 658 2.89 8.11 14.76
N GLN A 659 2.65 6.87 15.14
CA GLN A 659 1.43 6.18 14.76
C GLN A 659 0.20 7.00 15.13
N VAL A 660 -0.75 7.11 14.20
CA VAL A 660 -2.05 7.77 14.42
C VAL A 660 -3.11 6.71 14.26
N SER A 661 -3.89 6.45 15.31
CA SER A 661 -4.96 5.45 15.27
C SER A 661 -6.22 6.04 14.62
N SER A 662 -6.84 5.28 13.70
CA SER A 662 -8.10 5.64 13.04
C SER A 662 -9.26 5.89 13.99
N ALA A 663 -9.31 5.20 15.13
CA ALA A 663 -10.33 5.38 16.16
C ALA A 663 -10.35 6.80 16.73
N SER A 664 -9.25 7.55 16.57
CA SER A 664 -9.10 8.91 17.08
C SER A 664 -9.27 10.01 16.03
N TYR A 665 -9.31 9.70 14.71
CA TYR A 665 -9.32 10.76 13.67
C TYR A 665 -10.45 11.77 13.86
N SER A 666 -11.68 11.30 14.02
CA SER A 666 -12.85 12.16 14.18
C SER A 666 -12.73 13.06 15.42
N ARG A 667 -12.31 12.48 16.55
CA ARG A 667 -12.15 13.20 17.83
C ARG A 667 -10.97 14.19 17.78
N MET A 668 -9.86 13.79 17.17
CA MET A 668 -8.66 14.61 17.00
C MET A 668 -8.94 15.79 16.07
N LEU A 669 -9.62 15.55 14.95
CA LEU A 669 -10.04 16.58 14.02
C LEU A 669 -11.03 17.53 14.68
N ALA A 670 -12.09 17.01 15.33
CA ALA A 670 -13.10 17.85 15.98
C ALA A 670 -12.51 18.76 17.08
N ARG A 671 -11.59 18.25 17.91
CA ARG A 671 -10.91 19.03 18.97
C ARG A 671 -10.04 20.17 18.42
N PHE A 672 -9.60 20.07 17.17
CA PHE A 672 -8.83 21.12 16.50
C PHE A 672 -9.75 22.07 15.71
N VAL A 673 -10.57 21.50 14.82
CA VAL A 673 -11.38 22.19 13.83
C VAL A 673 -12.50 23.02 14.45
N LEU A 674 -13.25 22.47 15.42
CA LEU A 674 -14.41 23.19 15.96
C LEU A 674 -14.00 24.45 16.73
N PRO A 675 -13.04 24.42 17.69
CA PRO A 675 -12.63 25.65 18.37
C PRO A 675 -11.97 26.64 17.43
N ALA A 676 -11.06 26.18 16.55
CA ALA A 676 -10.36 27.07 15.63
C ALA A 676 -11.32 27.74 14.64
N GLY A 677 -12.24 26.97 14.06
CA GLY A 677 -13.20 27.44 13.07
C GLY A 677 -14.25 28.37 13.66
N LEU A 678 -14.85 28.00 14.80
CA LEU A 678 -15.88 28.83 15.45
C LEU A 678 -15.30 30.14 15.99
N LEU A 679 -14.13 30.11 16.64
CA LEU A 679 -13.48 31.33 17.11
C LEU A 679 -13.06 32.22 15.93
N LEU A 680 -12.59 31.63 14.83
CA LEU A 680 -12.25 32.39 13.63
C LEU A 680 -13.49 33.06 13.03
N GLY A 681 -14.58 32.31 12.89
CA GLY A 681 -15.87 32.84 12.42
C GLY A 681 -16.39 33.97 13.33
N LEU A 682 -16.28 33.83 14.65
CA LEU A 682 -16.67 34.86 15.61
C LEU A 682 -15.79 36.11 15.53
N THR A 683 -14.48 35.92 15.33
CA THR A 683 -13.54 37.04 15.13
C THR A 683 -13.85 37.79 13.84
N ALA A 684 -14.09 37.08 12.74
CA ALA A 684 -14.50 37.66 11.47
C ALA A 684 -15.84 38.39 11.58
N LEU A 685 -16.80 37.85 12.34
CA LEU A 685 -18.08 38.49 12.62
C LEU A 685 -17.90 39.80 13.39
N ALA A 686 -17.05 39.81 14.43
CA ALA A 686 -16.75 41.02 15.19
C ALA A 686 -16.12 42.10 14.31
N VAL A 687 -15.15 41.74 13.47
CA VAL A 687 -14.55 42.66 12.49
C VAL A 687 -15.61 43.18 11.51
N TYR A 688 -16.50 42.30 11.02
CA TYR A 688 -17.57 42.70 10.11
C TYR A 688 -18.47 43.76 10.73
N VAL A 689 -18.97 43.53 11.95
CA VAL A 689 -19.89 44.46 12.63
C VAL A 689 -19.20 45.80 12.93
N ILE A 690 -17.97 45.78 13.47
CA ILE A 690 -17.23 47.01 13.81
C ILE A 690 -16.98 47.88 12.57
N VAL A 691 -16.58 47.28 11.45
CA VAL A 691 -16.27 48.02 10.21
C VAL A 691 -17.54 48.42 9.45
N LEU A 692 -18.62 47.63 9.57
CA LEU A 692 -19.89 47.93 8.93
C LEU A 692 -20.47 49.24 9.44
N ASP A 693 -20.42 49.45 10.76
CA ASP A 693 -20.96 50.66 11.41
C ASP A 693 -20.18 51.94 11.03
N GLY A 694 -18.88 51.83 10.71
CA GLY A 694 -18.02 52.98 10.40
C GLY A 694 -17.78 53.26 8.92
N ALA A 695 -17.58 52.23 8.10
CA ALA A 695 -17.03 52.35 6.73
C ALA A 695 -17.87 51.66 5.65
N GLY A 696 -19.05 51.14 6.00
CA GLY A 696 -20.00 50.53 5.08
C GLY A 696 -19.67 49.09 4.67
N ARG A 697 -20.61 48.48 3.93
CA ARG A 697 -20.61 47.03 3.64
C ARG A 697 -19.39 46.56 2.84
N SER A 698 -18.95 47.30 1.82
CA SER A 698 -17.81 46.90 0.98
C SER A 698 -16.51 46.82 1.79
N SER A 699 -16.30 47.80 2.67
CA SER A 699 -15.13 47.88 3.56
C SER A 699 -15.15 46.76 4.59
N ALA A 700 -16.32 46.47 5.17
CA ALA A 700 -16.51 45.37 6.12
C ALA A 700 -16.23 44.00 5.47
N GLN A 701 -16.76 43.78 4.26
CA GLN A 701 -16.51 42.55 3.49
C GLN A 701 -15.02 42.34 3.19
N GLN A 702 -14.33 43.43 2.86
CA GLN A 702 -12.89 43.38 2.61
C GLN A 702 -12.06 43.17 3.88
N ALA A 703 -12.44 43.80 4.99
CA ALA A 703 -11.78 43.58 6.29
C ALA A 703 -11.91 42.12 6.72
N VAL A 704 -13.10 41.53 6.57
CA VAL A 704 -13.35 40.09 6.79
C VAL A 704 -12.45 39.23 5.91
N ALA A 705 -12.33 39.56 4.62
CA ALA A 705 -11.48 38.80 3.71
C ALA A 705 -10.03 38.78 4.17
N TYR A 706 -9.47 39.93 4.58
CA TYR A 706 -8.13 40.01 5.16
C TYR A 706 -8.01 39.23 6.48
N THR A 707 -9.00 39.33 7.38
CA THR A 707 -9.03 38.56 8.64
C THR A 707 -8.98 37.06 8.37
N LEU A 708 -9.83 36.56 7.46
CA LEU A 708 -9.87 35.14 7.10
C LEU A 708 -8.58 34.67 6.42
N VAL A 709 -7.96 35.51 5.57
CA VAL A 709 -6.66 35.19 4.96
C VAL A 709 -5.57 35.10 6.02
N TYR A 710 -5.37 36.12 6.84
CA TYR A 710 -4.25 36.14 7.79
C TYR A 710 -4.42 35.07 8.88
N ALA A 711 -5.61 34.93 9.45
CA ALA A 711 -5.87 33.88 10.43
C ALA A 711 -5.80 32.49 9.80
N GLY A 712 -6.31 32.30 8.59
CA GLY A 712 -6.23 31.02 7.86
C GLY A 712 -4.79 30.61 7.55
N LEU A 713 -3.93 31.54 7.16
CA LEU A 713 -2.49 31.30 6.99
C LEU A 713 -1.82 30.92 8.32
N LEU A 714 -2.20 31.56 9.43
CA LEU A 714 -1.76 31.16 10.76
C LEU A 714 -2.27 29.78 11.16
N VAL A 715 -3.49 29.37 10.79
CA VAL A 715 -3.96 27.98 10.98
C VAL A 715 -3.02 27.00 10.26
N GLY A 716 -2.55 27.31 9.05
CA GLY A 716 -1.56 26.51 8.34
C GLY A 716 -0.26 26.35 9.13
N VAL A 717 0.28 27.45 9.66
CA VAL A 717 1.48 27.46 10.52
C VAL A 717 1.26 26.73 11.85
N LEU A 718 0.08 26.83 12.44
CA LEU A 718 -0.28 26.12 13.68
C LEU A 718 -0.47 24.62 13.45
N THR A 719 -0.96 24.24 12.28
CA THR A 719 -1.10 22.84 11.87
C THR A 719 0.28 22.19 11.73
N ARG A 720 1.23 22.91 11.11
CA ARG A 720 2.65 22.51 11.05
C ARG A 720 3.60 23.65 11.35
N ARG A 721 4.13 23.64 12.57
CA ARG A 721 5.11 24.63 13.06
C ARG A 721 6.50 24.39 12.47
N THR A 722 6.64 24.67 11.17
CA THR A 722 7.88 24.52 10.40
C THR A 722 8.25 25.85 9.74
N ARG A 723 9.55 26.09 9.53
CA ARG A 723 10.06 27.32 8.88
C ARG A 723 9.56 27.48 7.45
N THR A 724 9.44 26.38 6.71
CA THR A 724 8.93 26.38 5.34
C THR A 724 7.48 26.85 5.27
N GLN A 725 6.60 26.31 6.14
CA GLN A 725 5.20 26.74 6.19
C GLN A 725 5.05 28.20 6.64
N ALA A 726 5.86 28.64 7.61
CA ALA A 726 5.90 30.05 7.98
C ALA A 726 6.35 30.96 6.82
N GLY A 727 7.38 30.56 6.07
CA GLY A 727 7.85 31.29 4.88
C GLY A 727 6.79 31.37 3.78
N VAL A 728 6.12 30.26 3.49
CA VAL A 728 4.99 30.23 2.53
C VAL A 728 3.85 31.13 3.00
N ALA A 729 3.49 31.07 4.29
CA ALA A 729 2.43 31.92 4.85
C ALA A 729 2.79 33.41 4.76
N VAL A 730 4.02 33.80 5.08
CA VAL A 730 4.49 35.18 4.96
C VAL A 730 4.49 35.65 3.51
N ALA A 731 4.94 34.81 2.57
CA ALA A 731 4.94 35.14 1.15
C ALA A 731 3.52 35.35 0.61
N ILE A 732 2.57 34.48 0.98
CA ILE A 732 1.16 34.61 0.58
C ILE A 732 0.53 35.85 1.23
N ALA A 733 0.77 36.08 2.53
CA ALA A 733 0.27 37.26 3.22
C ALA A 733 0.75 38.54 2.53
N ALA A 734 2.06 38.64 2.24
CA ALA A 734 2.62 39.77 1.50
C ALA A 734 1.98 39.92 0.11
N ALA A 735 1.84 38.84 -0.66
CA ALA A 735 1.22 38.88 -1.97
C ALA A 735 -0.23 39.38 -1.93
N VAL A 736 -1.04 38.90 -0.97
CA VAL A 736 -2.44 39.31 -0.81
C VAL A 736 -2.56 40.76 -0.34
N THR A 737 -1.69 41.22 0.57
CA THR A 737 -1.66 42.62 1.02
C THR A 737 -1.28 43.57 -0.11
N LEU A 738 -0.45 43.12 -1.05
CA LEU A 738 0.00 43.92 -2.20
C LEU A 738 -0.97 43.87 -3.40
N LEU A 739 -1.98 43.00 -3.40
CA LEU A 739 -2.98 42.92 -4.49
C LEU A 739 -3.63 44.27 -4.86
N PRO A 740 -3.97 45.17 -3.92
CA PRO A 740 -4.55 46.47 -4.26
C PRO A 740 -3.63 47.40 -5.07
N LEU A 741 -2.31 47.12 -5.15
CA LEU A 741 -1.38 47.89 -5.99
C LEU A 741 -1.64 47.67 -7.50
N LEU A 742 -2.27 46.56 -7.86
CA LEU A 742 -2.56 46.22 -9.24
C LEU A 742 -3.88 46.90 -9.67
N PRO A 743 -3.89 47.84 -10.63
CA PRO A 743 -5.09 48.62 -10.96
C PRO A 743 -6.31 47.77 -11.34
N TRP A 744 -6.09 46.62 -11.97
CA TRP A 744 -7.14 45.64 -12.28
C TRP A 744 -7.91 45.20 -11.04
N THR A 745 -7.23 44.89 -9.93
CA THR A 745 -7.83 44.19 -8.77
C THR A 745 -8.91 45.05 -8.09
N SER A 746 -8.70 46.36 -8.05
CA SER A 746 -9.68 47.33 -7.53
C SER A 746 -10.99 47.35 -8.32
N GLY A 747 -10.91 47.40 -9.66
CA GLY A 747 -12.08 47.50 -10.53
C GLY A 747 -12.85 46.18 -10.71
N ARG A 748 -12.15 45.05 -10.84
CA ARG A 748 -12.77 43.75 -11.20
C ARG A 748 -12.90 42.74 -10.07
N PHE A 749 -12.07 42.83 -9.03
CA PHE A 749 -12.16 41.92 -7.88
C PHE A 749 -12.77 42.59 -6.65
N ARG A 750 -13.04 43.90 -6.71
CA ARG A 750 -13.44 44.72 -5.55
C ARG A 750 -12.45 44.56 -4.40
N ILE A 751 -11.16 44.45 -4.72
CA ILE A 751 -10.06 44.39 -3.76
C ILE A 751 -9.36 45.75 -3.79
N THR A 752 -9.72 46.62 -2.85
CA THR A 752 -9.20 47.98 -2.71
C THR A 752 -8.30 48.12 -1.48
N TRP A 753 -7.76 49.31 -1.20
CA TRP A 753 -7.23 49.56 0.14
C TRP A 753 -8.38 49.66 1.13
N LEU A 754 -8.17 49.26 2.40
CA LEU A 754 -9.12 49.59 3.45
C LEU A 754 -9.17 51.13 3.56
N PRO A 755 -10.37 51.73 3.62
CA PRO A 755 -10.53 53.17 3.44
C PRO A 755 -9.85 54.01 4.52
N GLU A 756 -9.75 53.46 5.73
CA GLU A 756 -9.15 54.12 6.88
C GLU A 756 -7.97 53.31 7.40
N TRP A 757 -6.88 54.00 7.74
CA TRP A 757 -5.62 53.36 8.14
C TRP A 757 -5.74 52.50 9.40
N TRP A 758 -6.68 52.80 10.30
CA TRP A 758 -6.89 52.07 11.56
C TRP A 758 -7.58 50.71 11.37
N HIS A 759 -8.20 50.44 10.21
CA HIS A 759 -8.75 49.11 9.91
C HIS A 759 -7.67 48.03 9.78
N TYR A 760 -6.46 48.37 9.33
CA TYR A 760 -5.34 47.44 9.26
C TYR A 760 -4.89 46.94 10.64
N PRO A 761 -4.57 47.81 11.64
CA PRO A 761 -4.26 47.37 12.99
C PRO A 761 -5.45 46.73 13.70
N LEU A 762 -6.70 47.10 13.37
CA LEU A 762 -7.89 46.37 13.86
C LEU A 762 -7.86 44.91 13.40
N VAL A 763 -7.67 44.66 12.10
CA VAL A 763 -7.63 43.30 11.54
C VAL A 763 -6.48 42.50 12.15
N VAL A 764 -5.27 43.09 12.23
CA VAL A 764 -4.11 42.42 12.82
C VAL A 764 -4.34 42.14 14.32
N GLY A 765 -4.85 43.11 15.06
CA GLY A 765 -5.18 42.97 16.48
C GLY A 765 -6.22 41.88 16.73
N ALA A 766 -7.28 41.83 15.92
CA ALA A 766 -8.30 40.79 15.98
C ALA A 766 -7.71 39.38 15.75
N VAL A 767 -6.81 39.25 14.77
CA VAL A 767 -6.10 37.99 14.48
C VAL A 767 -5.18 37.58 15.64
N VAL A 768 -4.49 38.53 16.27
CA VAL A 768 -3.64 38.27 17.45
C VAL A 768 -4.48 37.83 18.65
N VAL A 769 -5.59 38.51 18.92
CA VAL A 769 -6.53 38.13 20.00
C VAL A 769 -7.09 36.74 19.75
N TRP A 770 -7.54 36.45 18.53
CA TRP A 770 -8.00 35.12 18.13
C TRP A 770 -6.94 34.05 18.42
N LEU A 771 -5.67 34.30 18.06
CA LEU A 771 -4.57 33.38 18.29
C LEU A 771 -4.36 33.10 19.79
N ILE A 772 -4.37 34.14 20.63
CA ILE A 772 -4.21 34.02 22.08
C ILE A 772 -5.36 33.20 22.69
N VAL A 773 -6.61 33.55 22.33
CA VAL A 773 -7.80 32.84 22.81
C VAL A 773 -7.78 31.38 22.36
N LEU A 774 -7.43 31.10 21.11
CA LEU A 774 -7.34 29.74 20.57
C LEU A 774 -6.31 28.90 21.34
N GLN A 775 -5.13 29.45 21.64
CA GLN A 775 -4.12 28.77 22.44
C GLN A 775 -4.62 28.48 23.87
N GLY A 776 -5.32 29.43 24.49
CA GLY A 776 -5.95 29.23 25.81
C GLY A 776 -6.99 28.13 25.81
N VAL A 777 -7.87 28.10 24.79
CA VAL A 777 -8.90 27.05 24.64
C VAL A 777 -8.25 25.68 24.43
N TRP A 778 -7.24 25.56 23.57
CA TRP A 778 -6.53 24.30 23.40
C TRP A 778 -5.78 23.84 24.64
N TRP A 779 -5.20 24.76 25.41
CA TRP A 779 -4.59 24.43 26.70
C TRP A 779 -5.62 23.86 27.68
N LEU A 780 -6.79 24.48 27.78
CA LEU A 780 -7.88 24.02 28.65
C LEU A 780 -8.41 22.65 28.23
N LEU A 781 -8.66 22.45 26.92
CA LEU A 781 -9.11 21.17 26.38
C LEU A 781 -8.11 20.04 26.64
N ARG A 782 -6.80 20.33 26.52
CA ARG A 782 -5.74 19.37 26.86
C ARG A 782 -5.72 19.04 28.35
N ARG A 783 -5.97 20.01 29.23
CA ARG A 783 -6.03 19.81 30.69
C ARG A 783 -7.23 18.97 31.10
N LEU A 784 -8.41 19.23 30.52
CA LEU A 784 -9.64 18.47 30.79
C LEU A 784 -9.53 17.02 30.30
N ALA A 785 -8.87 16.78 29.17
CA ALA A 785 -8.64 15.45 28.65
C ALA A 785 -7.64 14.60 29.48
N ARG A 786 -6.90 15.20 30.42
CA ARG A 786 -5.93 14.53 31.30
C ARG A 786 -6.49 14.13 32.67
N ARG A 787 -7.78 14.35 32.95
CA ARG A 787 -8.38 13.83 34.20
C ARG A 787 -8.41 12.30 34.16
N PRO A 788 -7.88 11.60 35.17
CA PRO A 788 -7.92 10.14 35.19
C PRO A 788 -9.37 9.70 35.25
N ALA A 789 -9.76 8.80 34.35
CA ALA A 789 -10.98 8.03 34.52
C ALA A 789 -10.89 7.33 35.88
N ALA A 790 -11.96 7.43 36.68
CA ALA A 790 -12.07 6.78 37.96
C ALA A 790 -11.68 5.29 37.84
N SER A 791 -10.87 4.84 38.78
CA SER A 791 -10.32 3.50 38.91
C SER A 791 -11.38 2.40 38.73
N VAL A 792 -11.23 1.60 37.67
CA VAL A 792 -11.63 0.19 37.68
C VAL A 792 -10.48 -0.56 38.36
N PRO A 793 -10.72 -1.40 39.39
CA PRO A 793 -9.64 -2.07 40.10
C PRO A 793 -9.03 -3.16 39.20
N SER A 794 -7.88 -2.88 38.58
CA SER A 794 -7.06 -3.89 37.90
C SER A 794 -6.05 -4.48 38.87
N GLY A 795 -6.08 -5.79 39.03
CA GLY A 795 -5.08 -6.57 39.76
C GLY A 795 -3.66 -6.32 39.25
N ARG A 796 -2.72 -6.45 40.18
CA ARG A 796 -1.28 -6.18 40.05
C ARG A 796 -0.64 -6.83 38.82
N ALA A 797 0.08 -6.04 38.04
CA ALA A 797 1.28 -6.46 37.33
C ALA A 797 2.30 -5.30 37.40
N THR A 798 3.43 -5.58 38.04
CA THR A 798 4.55 -4.66 38.30
C THR A 798 5.31 -4.34 37.01
N SER A 799 5.40 -3.07 36.65
CA SER A 799 6.31 -2.55 35.61
C SER A 799 7.71 -2.26 36.20
N PRO A 800 8.82 -2.57 35.51
CA PRO A 800 10.17 -2.19 35.94
C PRO A 800 10.47 -0.71 35.61
N PRO A 801 11.49 -0.09 36.23
CA PRO A 801 11.67 1.36 36.26
C PRO A 801 12.22 1.90 34.93
N ARG A 802 11.75 3.10 34.57
CA ARG A 802 12.31 3.90 33.47
C ARG A 802 13.62 4.53 33.93
N HIS A 803 14.70 4.28 33.19
CA HIS A 803 15.89 5.13 33.23
C HIS A 803 15.61 6.41 32.42
N GLU A 804 15.69 7.55 33.09
CA GLU A 804 15.86 8.87 32.48
C GLU A 804 17.27 8.94 31.89
N VAL A 805 17.37 9.21 30.58
CA VAL A 805 18.61 9.67 29.95
C VAL A 805 18.42 11.14 29.66
N GLU A 806 18.92 11.96 30.58
CA GLU A 806 19.39 13.32 30.34
C GLU A 806 20.59 13.24 29.38
N SER A 807 20.57 14.00 28.29
CA SER A 807 21.81 14.54 27.70
C SER A 807 21.52 15.71 26.78
N ASP A 808 22.27 16.76 27.04
CA ASP A 808 22.36 18.05 26.35
C ASP A 808 22.76 17.93 24.87
N VAL A 809 22.20 18.87 24.09
CA VAL A 809 22.71 19.62 22.90
C VAL A 809 21.60 19.87 21.87
#